data_AF-S3W8D9-F1
#
_entry.id   AF-S3W8D9-F1
#
_cell.length_a   1.000
_cell.length_b   1.000
_cell.length_c   1.000
_cell.angle_alpha   90.00
_cell.angle_beta   90.00
_cell.angle_gamma   90.00
#
_symmetry.space_group_name_H-M   'P 1'
#
loop_
_entity.id
_entity.type
_entity.pdbx_description
1 polymer ?
#
loop_
_entity_poly.entity_id
_entity_poly.type
_entity_poly.pdbx_seq_one_letter_code
_entity_poly.pdbx_strand_id
1 'polypeptide(L)'
;MENSRSSIRVCLKQIRFVFNASYGLKLFYFFKNIRFFWTPFFFLSLGFSNCAIRTYNPGIPFSQAWLDTEFLSCALHNGCLNSITISNLSNTGNSVIETGFLVGTAFDNNSLSSVEVSLDGGAFLPATGTTSWAYRLPTGTNTWKMGSSHTISVRSKNSTGLISAVVSTSVRQGKNRDINGDGYPDLAVGAPSASSSAGQIFLFYSSGSGGIQASNLAAANASILGTASSTFGNFLDLGDVNGDGYADLAAAATTYSANTGQVYVFHSSGSSGISASTVGNANTTITGIASSQLGYVLGLGDINGDGYTDLATGAYMYGSHAGQAYVFHSTGSAGITASSYSGANTTITGPGSSNFAASLAVGDVNGDGYSDLAIGGNYYNTSTGNIWIFHSSGSGGITASSYSSANTNIPGETVYNDFGLPLAFGDVNGDGYADLASGANRYNNTFTGKIYVFQSTGSGGITASAAGSASTMITGQTSGDTFGGSISFGDINGDGYADLAVGATGYTSSTGRAYIFPSTGSAGLTTIASITIDGEATGNAFSSYLAFSDFNGDGYSDLAAGANSYSGNVGRAYVFLSSGKSGTTASLASAANTIISGAAGSTFGSSVASEDSIWDNYLKMVTRTGIFKTEDTSIFQISSRTNGFSIRDFSYLRELSQPNPF
;
A
#
# COMPACT_ATOMS: atom_id res chain seq x y z
N MET A 1 -43.98 -13.42 -63.66
CA MET A 1 -44.21 -12.22 -62.85
C MET A 1 -43.89 -12.57 -61.41
N GLU A 2 -42.87 -11.90 -60.89
CA GLU A 2 -42.60 -11.50 -59.50
C GLU A 2 -42.99 -12.39 -58.29
N ASN A 3 -41.96 -12.58 -57.45
CA ASN A 3 -41.94 -12.48 -55.97
C ASN A 3 -42.80 -13.46 -55.15
N SER A 4 -42.35 -14.08 -54.06
CA SER A 4 -41.22 -13.85 -53.16
C SER A 4 -41.07 -15.06 -52.20
N ARG A 5 -39.92 -15.12 -51.53
CA ARG A 5 -39.43 -16.10 -50.56
C ARG A 5 -40.33 -16.30 -49.33
N SER A 6 -40.23 -17.46 -48.67
CA SER A 6 -39.89 -17.57 -47.22
C SER A 6 -39.75 -19.02 -46.76
N SER A 7 -38.64 -19.31 -46.07
CA SER A 7 -38.28 -20.57 -45.43
C SER A 7 -38.80 -20.61 -43.98
N ILE A 8 -39.33 -21.74 -43.52
CA ILE A 8 -39.47 -22.07 -42.09
C ILE A 8 -39.00 -23.52 -41.87
N ARG A 9 -37.96 -23.70 -41.04
CA ARG A 9 -37.60 -24.98 -40.40
C ARG A 9 -38.16 -24.98 -38.98
N VAL A 10 -38.79 -26.10 -38.58
CA VAL A 10 -39.11 -26.42 -37.19
C VAL A 10 -38.29 -27.65 -36.78
N CYS A 11 -37.57 -27.54 -35.66
CA CYS A 11 -36.79 -28.60 -35.02
C CYS A 11 -37.68 -29.58 -34.24
N LEU A 12 -37.34 -30.87 -34.23
CA LEU A 12 -37.88 -31.87 -33.31
C LEU A 12 -36.76 -32.47 -32.44
N LYS A 13 -37.06 -32.61 -31.15
CA LYS A 13 -36.17 -32.96 -30.02
C LYS A 13 -35.86 -34.47 -29.92
N GLN A 14 -34.74 -34.71 -29.22
CA GLN A 14 -34.05 -35.94 -28.81
C GLN A 14 -34.89 -37.06 -28.14
N ILE A 15 -34.35 -38.28 -28.24
CA ILE A 15 -34.51 -39.35 -27.23
C ILE A 15 -33.11 -39.86 -26.81
N ARG A 16 -32.88 -39.95 -25.50
CA ARG A 16 -31.65 -40.44 -24.83
C ARG A 16 -31.80 -41.91 -24.40
N PHE A 17 -30.68 -42.63 -24.30
CA PHE A 17 -30.53 -43.81 -23.42
C PHE A 17 -29.25 -43.68 -22.58
N VAL A 18 -29.34 -44.15 -21.33
CA VAL A 18 -28.35 -44.05 -20.22
C VAL A 18 -27.60 -45.36 -20.07
N PHE A 19 -26.28 -45.35 -19.82
CA PHE A 19 -25.58 -46.44 -19.13
C PHE A 19 -24.40 -45.96 -18.26
N ASN A 20 -24.09 -46.79 -17.27
CA ASN A 20 -23.52 -46.48 -15.95
C ASN A 20 -21.97 -46.63 -15.91
N ALA A 21 -21.31 -45.87 -15.03
CA ALA A 21 -19.86 -45.76 -14.93
C ALA A 21 -19.24 -46.80 -13.97
N SER A 22 -18.11 -47.42 -14.35
CA SER A 22 -17.23 -48.12 -13.41
C SER A 22 -15.79 -48.18 -13.94
N TYR A 23 -14.84 -47.79 -13.09
CA TYR A 23 -13.38 -48.00 -13.14
C TYR A 23 -12.50 -47.03 -13.96
N GLY A 24 -11.87 -46.08 -13.25
CA GLY A 24 -10.75 -45.27 -13.73
C GLY A 24 -9.72 -45.02 -12.63
N LEU A 25 -8.82 -45.97 -12.40
CA LEU A 25 -7.60 -45.77 -11.62
C LEU A 25 -6.45 -46.47 -12.35
N LYS A 26 -5.32 -45.77 -12.47
CA LYS A 26 -4.01 -46.15 -13.04
C LYS A 26 -3.83 -45.95 -14.55
N LEU A 27 -3.34 -44.76 -14.93
CA LEU A 27 -2.43 -44.63 -16.09
C LEU A 27 -1.52 -43.38 -15.96
N PHE A 28 -0.66 -43.35 -14.95
CA PHE A 28 0.38 -42.34 -14.78
C PHE A 28 1.73 -43.01 -14.49
N TYR A 29 2.16 -43.96 -15.32
CA TYR A 29 3.49 -44.59 -15.20
C TYR A 29 4.01 -45.23 -16.51
N PHE A 30 3.72 -44.64 -17.68
CA PHE A 30 4.14 -45.25 -18.96
C PHE A 30 4.81 -44.32 -20.00
N PHE A 31 5.32 -43.15 -19.59
CA PHE A 31 6.16 -42.34 -20.48
C PHE A 31 7.48 -41.97 -19.81
N LYS A 32 8.42 -42.93 -19.80
CA LYS A 32 9.83 -42.60 -19.54
C LYS A 32 10.88 -43.38 -20.33
N ASN A 33 10.53 -44.26 -21.29
CA ASN A 33 11.56 -45.08 -21.95
C ASN A 33 11.22 -45.58 -23.37
N ILE A 34 11.10 -44.70 -24.38
CA ILE A 34 11.41 -45.10 -25.77
C ILE A 34 12.10 -43.93 -26.50
N ARG A 35 13.36 -44.12 -26.86
CA ARG A 35 14.11 -43.38 -27.89
C ARG A 35 14.33 -44.31 -29.10
N PHE A 36 14.44 -43.72 -30.29
CA PHE A 36 14.78 -44.29 -31.62
C PHE A 36 13.63 -44.84 -32.49
N PHE A 37 13.29 -44.14 -33.59
CA PHE A 37 13.88 -44.37 -34.93
C PHE A 37 13.47 -43.25 -35.92
N TRP A 38 14.39 -42.90 -36.82
CA TRP A 38 14.27 -41.84 -37.84
C TRP A 38 13.87 -42.39 -39.24
N THR A 39 13.20 -41.54 -40.04
CA THR A 39 13.07 -41.48 -41.54
C THR A 39 11.84 -42.11 -42.23
N PRO A 40 11.45 -41.67 -43.46
CA PRO A 40 10.89 -40.35 -43.78
C PRO A 40 9.62 -40.45 -44.67
N PHE A 41 8.74 -39.45 -44.67
CA PHE A 41 7.75 -39.28 -45.76
C PHE A 41 7.69 -37.81 -46.18
N PHE A 42 8.09 -37.57 -47.43
CA PHE A 42 8.15 -36.28 -48.09
C PHE A 42 6.83 -36.02 -48.85
N PHE A 43 6.30 -34.79 -48.70
CA PHE A 43 5.42 -34.01 -49.59
C PHE A 43 4.01 -34.50 -49.95
N LEU A 44 3.02 -33.71 -49.52
CA LEU A 44 2.08 -33.09 -50.46
C LEU A 44 1.62 -31.71 -49.94
N SER A 45 2.20 -30.64 -50.47
CA SER A 45 1.61 -29.30 -50.41
C SER A 45 0.50 -29.22 -51.46
N LEU A 46 -0.74 -29.03 -51.03
CA LEU A 46 -1.82 -28.54 -51.88
C LEU A 46 -2.49 -27.38 -51.16
N GLY A 47 -2.34 -26.19 -51.73
CA GLY A 47 -3.14 -25.03 -51.39
C GLY A 47 -4.58 -25.28 -51.82
N PHE A 48 -5.51 -25.20 -50.86
CA PHE A 48 -6.90 -24.87 -51.12
C PHE A 48 -7.38 -23.90 -50.05
N SER A 49 -7.72 -22.72 -50.52
CA SER A 49 -8.47 -21.68 -49.86
C SER A 49 -9.85 -22.22 -49.42
N ASN A 50 -10.27 -21.86 -48.21
CA ASN A 50 -11.66 -21.76 -47.76
C ASN A 50 -12.58 -22.99 -47.92
N CYS A 51 -12.36 -24.04 -47.13
CA CYS A 51 -13.45 -24.84 -46.54
C CYS A 51 -12.91 -25.81 -45.46
N ALA A 52 -12.89 -25.39 -44.19
CA ALA A 52 -12.69 -26.32 -43.09
C ALA A 52 -14.03 -26.99 -42.76
N ILE A 53 -14.25 -28.20 -43.26
CA ILE A 53 -15.35 -29.06 -42.80
C ILE A 53 -14.93 -29.64 -41.45
N ARG A 54 -15.68 -29.30 -40.38
CA ARG A 54 -15.51 -29.90 -39.05
C ARG A 54 -15.88 -31.39 -39.12
N THR A 55 -14.90 -32.28 -39.02
CA THR A 55 -15.13 -33.71 -38.80
C THR A 55 -15.16 -33.99 -37.30
N TYR A 56 -16.37 -34.27 -36.79
CA TYR A 56 -16.57 -34.85 -35.46
C TYR A 56 -16.34 -36.36 -35.56
N ASN A 57 -15.36 -36.91 -34.84
CA ASN A 57 -15.18 -38.35 -34.68
C ASN A 57 -15.84 -38.79 -33.35
N PRO A 58 -16.97 -39.53 -33.37
CA PRO A 58 -17.68 -39.92 -32.15
C PRO A 58 -16.96 -40.99 -31.30
N GLY A 59 -15.80 -41.51 -31.75
CA GLY A 59 -15.14 -42.65 -31.14
C GLY A 59 -14.09 -42.35 -30.06
N ILE A 60 -13.79 -41.07 -29.75
CA ILE A 60 -12.70 -40.70 -28.83
C ILE A 60 -13.27 -39.87 -27.67
N PRO A 61 -13.34 -40.40 -26.43
CA PRO A 61 -13.97 -39.73 -25.28
C PRO A 61 -13.27 -38.44 -24.79
N PHE A 62 -12.11 -38.08 -25.35
CA PHE A 62 -11.32 -36.91 -24.95
C PHE A 62 -11.04 -35.90 -26.08
N SER A 63 -11.58 -36.08 -27.29
CA SER A 63 -11.48 -35.03 -28.31
C SER A 63 -12.53 -33.95 -28.05
N GLN A 64 -12.35 -33.16 -26.99
CA GLN A 64 -12.88 -31.81 -27.00
C GLN A 64 -12.11 -31.07 -28.09
N ALA A 65 -12.77 -30.83 -29.23
CA ALA A 65 -12.25 -30.10 -30.39
C ALA A 65 -11.81 -28.64 -30.08
N TRP A 66 -11.71 -28.26 -28.80
CA TRP A 66 -11.16 -27.00 -28.34
C TRP A 66 -9.66 -27.14 -28.01
N LEU A 67 -9.24 -28.21 -27.32
CA LEU A 67 -7.84 -28.47 -27.01
C LEU A 67 -7.01 -28.85 -28.25
N ASP A 68 -7.57 -29.67 -29.15
CA ASP A 68 -6.86 -30.09 -30.37
C ASP A 68 -6.69 -28.94 -31.38
N THR A 69 -7.54 -27.91 -31.35
CA THR A 69 -7.45 -26.78 -32.30
C THR A 69 -6.40 -25.75 -31.85
N GLU A 70 -6.28 -25.50 -30.55
CA GLU A 70 -5.20 -24.69 -29.96
C GLU A 70 -3.85 -25.40 -30.06
N PHE A 71 -3.78 -26.71 -29.78
CA PHE A 71 -2.53 -27.46 -29.91
C PHE A 71 -2.07 -27.56 -31.37
N LEU A 72 -2.99 -27.76 -32.32
CA LEU A 72 -2.65 -27.86 -33.74
C LEU A 72 -2.37 -26.48 -34.37
N SER A 73 -3.00 -25.39 -33.90
CA SER A 73 -2.56 -24.03 -34.28
C SER A 73 -1.20 -23.70 -33.67
N CYS A 74 -0.92 -24.13 -32.45
CA CYS A 74 0.35 -23.94 -31.76
C CYS A 74 1.50 -24.77 -32.36
N ALA A 75 1.22 -25.97 -32.88
CA ALA A 75 2.22 -26.84 -33.51
C ALA A 75 2.51 -26.47 -34.98
N LEU A 76 1.59 -25.77 -35.65
CA LEU A 76 1.72 -25.39 -37.07
C LEU A 76 2.02 -23.89 -37.27
N HIS A 77 1.81 -23.04 -36.26
CA HIS A 77 2.21 -21.63 -36.23
C HIS A 77 3.02 -21.34 -34.96
N ASN A 78 4.28 -20.95 -35.14
CA ASN A 78 5.28 -20.60 -34.12
C ASN A 78 4.87 -19.44 -33.15
N GLY A 79 3.67 -19.42 -32.54
CA GLY A 79 3.17 -18.19 -31.89
C GLY A 79 2.17 -18.31 -30.75
N CYS A 80 2.02 -19.45 -30.06
CA CYS A 80 0.95 -19.61 -29.05
C CYS A 80 1.41 -19.90 -27.61
N LEU A 81 2.67 -19.65 -27.23
CA LEU A 81 3.09 -19.77 -25.83
C LEU A 81 3.78 -18.49 -25.34
N ASN A 82 3.11 -17.36 -25.54
CA ASN A 82 3.60 -16.05 -25.10
C ASN A 82 2.78 -15.64 -23.88
N SER A 83 3.35 -15.82 -22.70
CA SER A 83 2.72 -15.38 -21.45
C SER A 83 3.54 -14.28 -20.80
N ILE A 84 2.86 -13.34 -20.17
CA ILE A 84 3.47 -12.29 -19.35
C ILE A 84 2.65 -12.12 -18.08
N THR A 85 3.33 -11.85 -16.97
CA THR A 85 2.74 -11.67 -15.65
C THR A 85 3.41 -10.49 -14.97
N ILE A 86 2.64 -9.77 -14.15
CA ILE A 86 3.16 -8.82 -13.16
C ILE A 86 3.04 -9.54 -11.82
N SER A 87 4.15 -9.65 -11.09
CA SER A 87 4.23 -10.50 -9.89
C SER A 87 3.86 -9.77 -8.60
N ASN A 88 4.07 -8.45 -8.55
CA ASN A 88 3.88 -7.62 -7.37
C ASN A 88 2.63 -6.72 -7.47
N LEU A 89 1.60 -7.20 -8.16
CA LEU A 89 0.30 -6.54 -8.27
C LEU A 89 -0.82 -7.59 -8.30
N SER A 90 -1.95 -7.30 -7.65
CA SER A 90 -3.16 -8.09 -7.84
C SER A 90 -3.79 -7.90 -9.23
N ASN A 91 -4.55 -8.93 -9.64
CA ASN A 91 -5.42 -8.87 -10.82
C ASN A 91 -6.80 -8.24 -10.52
N THR A 92 -7.05 -7.75 -9.30
CA THR A 92 -8.36 -7.24 -8.88
C THR A 92 -8.54 -5.74 -9.11
N GLY A 93 -7.49 -5.03 -9.55
CA GLY A 93 -7.56 -3.65 -10.06
C GLY A 93 -7.59 -2.54 -9.00
N ASN A 94 -7.23 -2.87 -7.75
CA ASN A 94 -7.20 -1.94 -6.61
C ASN A 94 -5.83 -1.92 -5.89
N SER A 95 -4.77 -2.49 -6.48
CA SER A 95 -3.49 -2.62 -5.79
C SER A 95 -2.87 -1.26 -5.49
N VAL A 96 -2.35 -1.10 -4.28
CA VAL A 96 -1.48 0.02 -3.91
C VAL A 96 -0.04 -0.39 -4.20
N ILE A 97 0.69 0.46 -4.92
CA ILE A 97 2.11 0.23 -5.21
C ILE A 97 2.95 0.82 -4.09
N GLU A 98 3.63 -0.06 -3.37
CA GLU A 98 4.50 0.32 -2.25
C GLU A 98 5.99 0.13 -2.58
N THR A 99 6.33 0.16 -3.86
CA THR A 99 7.68 -0.02 -4.41
C THR A 99 7.93 0.95 -5.57
N GLY A 100 9.18 1.26 -5.88
CA GLY A 100 9.53 1.98 -7.10
C GLY A 100 9.65 1.09 -8.36
N PHE A 101 9.39 -0.21 -8.26
CA PHE A 101 9.60 -1.15 -9.37
C PHE A 101 8.40 -2.06 -9.62
N LEU A 102 7.99 -2.16 -10.89
CA LEU A 102 7.13 -3.26 -11.34
C LEU A 102 8.02 -4.45 -11.70
N VAL A 103 7.67 -5.63 -11.21
CA VAL A 103 8.43 -6.85 -11.49
C VAL A 103 7.52 -7.94 -12.01
N GLY A 104 8.07 -8.85 -12.81
CA GLY A 104 7.29 -9.93 -13.37
C GLY A 104 8.08 -10.98 -14.10
N THR A 105 7.34 -11.92 -14.68
CA THR A 105 7.91 -12.95 -15.55
C THR A 105 7.26 -12.95 -16.92
N ALA A 106 8.03 -13.33 -17.93
CA ALA A 106 7.54 -13.58 -19.28
C ALA A 106 8.11 -14.89 -19.82
N PHE A 107 7.36 -15.53 -20.70
CA PHE A 107 7.75 -16.76 -21.38
C PHE A 107 7.38 -16.67 -22.87
N ASP A 108 8.26 -17.18 -23.72
CA ASP A 108 8.07 -17.35 -25.17
C ASP A 108 8.92 -18.55 -25.63
N ASN A 109 8.41 -19.33 -26.57
CA ASN A 109 9.08 -20.54 -27.08
C ASN A 109 10.15 -20.27 -28.16
N ASN A 110 10.25 -19.04 -28.67
CA ASN A 110 11.15 -18.55 -29.71
C ASN A 110 12.12 -17.45 -29.21
N SER A 111 12.35 -17.41 -27.90
CA SER A 111 13.19 -16.45 -27.18
C SER A 111 12.64 -15.03 -27.17
N LEU A 112 12.47 -14.49 -25.96
CA LEU A 112 12.07 -13.11 -25.70
C LEU A 112 13.16 -12.12 -26.10
N SER A 113 12.76 -11.04 -26.79
CA SER A 113 13.64 -9.92 -27.15
C SER A 113 13.48 -8.73 -26.20
N SER A 114 12.26 -8.45 -25.73
CA SER A 114 12.00 -7.41 -24.74
C SER A 114 10.68 -7.65 -23.98
N VAL A 115 10.58 -7.02 -22.81
CA VAL A 115 9.32 -6.70 -22.15
C VAL A 115 9.14 -5.19 -22.20
N GLU A 116 7.92 -4.73 -22.43
CA GLU A 116 7.59 -3.31 -22.57
C GLU A 116 6.40 -2.95 -21.68
N VAL A 117 6.49 -1.79 -21.02
CA VAL A 117 5.48 -1.24 -20.10
C VAL A 117 4.97 0.09 -20.64
N SER A 118 3.67 0.30 -20.59
CA SER A 118 2.98 1.56 -20.87
C SER A 118 2.24 1.99 -19.61
N LEU A 119 2.43 3.25 -19.22
CA LEU A 119 1.72 3.89 -18.11
C LEU A 119 0.69 4.86 -18.69
N ASP A 120 -0.55 4.81 -18.19
CA ASP A 120 -1.67 5.70 -18.52
C ASP A 120 -1.96 5.83 -20.02
N GLY A 121 -1.80 4.73 -20.77
CA GLY A 121 -2.00 4.70 -22.22
C GLY A 121 -0.89 5.41 -23.02
N GLY A 122 0.23 5.75 -22.36
CA GLY A 122 1.43 6.28 -22.98
C GLY A 122 2.17 5.26 -23.87
N ALA A 123 3.36 5.64 -24.35
CA ALA A 123 4.17 4.75 -25.17
C ALA A 123 4.64 3.52 -24.37
N PHE A 124 4.74 2.38 -25.05
CA PHE A 124 5.39 1.19 -24.49
C PHE A 124 6.91 1.41 -24.46
N LEU A 125 7.47 1.46 -23.25
CA LEU A 125 8.89 1.65 -22.97
C LEU A 125 9.52 0.33 -22.50
N PRO A 126 10.79 0.05 -22.83
CA PRO A 126 11.42 -1.21 -22.48
C PRO A 126 11.63 -1.35 -20.96
N ALA A 127 11.34 -2.53 -20.43
CA ALA A 127 11.76 -2.97 -19.12
C ALA A 127 13.19 -3.54 -19.15
N THR A 128 13.81 -3.65 -17.97
CA THR A 128 15.08 -4.35 -17.80
C THR A 128 14.83 -5.84 -17.69
N GLY A 129 15.59 -6.66 -18.42
CA GLY A 129 15.42 -8.11 -18.44
C GLY A 129 14.34 -8.60 -19.42
N THR A 130 14.08 -9.91 -19.41
CA THR A 130 13.13 -10.55 -20.32
C THR A 130 12.32 -11.62 -19.61
N THR A 131 12.92 -12.77 -19.30
CA THR A 131 12.24 -13.88 -18.62
C THR A 131 11.82 -13.50 -17.21
N SER A 132 12.75 -12.86 -16.48
CA SER A 132 12.46 -12.04 -15.31
C SER A 132 12.71 -10.60 -15.72
N TRP A 133 11.76 -9.72 -15.46
CA TRP A 133 11.83 -8.33 -15.88
C TRP A 133 11.48 -7.39 -14.72
N ALA A 134 12.05 -6.19 -14.78
CA ALA A 134 11.78 -5.10 -13.86
C ALA A 134 11.64 -3.79 -14.63
N TYR A 135 10.68 -2.96 -14.25
CA TYR A 135 10.45 -1.64 -14.81
C TYR A 135 10.39 -0.62 -13.68
N ARG A 136 11.30 0.34 -13.71
CA ARG A 136 11.34 1.42 -12.72
C ARG A 136 10.20 2.39 -12.98
N LEU A 137 9.41 2.67 -11.95
CA LEU A 137 8.35 3.65 -12.01
C LEU A 137 8.92 5.08 -12.06
N PRO A 138 8.21 6.03 -12.69
CA PRO A 138 8.62 7.42 -12.72
C PRO A 138 8.69 8.01 -11.31
N THR A 139 9.67 8.89 -11.11
CA THR A 139 9.77 9.78 -9.95
C THR A 139 9.71 11.22 -10.47
N GLY A 140 9.06 12.13 -9.74
CA GLY A 140 8.91 13.53 -10.16
C GLY A 140 7.76 13.80 -11.15
N THR A 141 7.14 14.98 -11.01
CA THR A 141 6.10 15.62 -11.85
C THR A 141 4.67 15.04 -11.83
N ASN A 142 3.74 15.95 -12.14
CA ASN A 142 2.33 16.01 -11.74
C ASN A 142 1.43 14.78 -11.89
N THR A 143 1.82 13.74 -12.62
CA THR A 143 0.97 12.59 -12.88
C THR A 143 1.18 11.47 -11.88
N TRP A 144 2.42 11.10 -11.53
CA TRP A 144 2.72 9.93 -10.68
C TRP A 144 2.99 10.35 -9.22
N LYS A 145 1.98 10.95 -8.59
CA LYS A 145 2.04 11.50 -7.23
C LYS A 145 1.61 10.47 -6.20
N MET A 146 1.95 10.68 -4.93
CA MET A 146 1.40 9.84 -3.87
C MET A 146 -0.14 9.90 -3.89
N GLY A 147 -0.77 8.75 -3.73
CA GLY A 147 -2.21 8.56 -3.81
C GLY A 147 -2.73 8.36 -5.24
N SER A 148 -2.11 8.95 -6.27
CA SER A 148 -2.74 9.05 -7.59
C SER A 148 -3.01 7.70 -8.28
N SER A 149 -4.12 7.65 -9.00
CA SER A 149 -4.58 6.47 -9.73
C SER A 149 -3.97 6.36 -11.12
N HIS A 150 -3.54 5.15 -11.49
CA HIS A 150 -2.84 4.87 -12.73
C HIS A 150 -3.31 3.60 -13.42
N THR A 151 -3.08 3.51 -14.72
CA THR A 151 -3.22 2.29 -15.51
C THR A 151 -1.86 1.80 -16.00
N ILE A 152 -1.53 0.55 -15.71
CA ILE A 152 -0.33 -0.12 -16.20
C ILE A 152 -0.74 -1.09 -17.30
N SER A 153 0.00 -1.12 -18.40
CA SER A 153 -0.14 -2.10 -19.47
C SER A 153 1.20 -2.71 -19.84
N VAL A 154 1.31 -4.03 -19.86
CA VAL A 154 2.57 -4.76 -20.07
C VAL A 154 2.41 -5.75 -21.21
N ARG A 155 3.44 -5.87 -22.06
CA ARG A 155 3.53 -6.88 -23.12
C ARG A 155 4.96 -7.38 -23.29
N SER A 156 5.11 -8.60 -23.78
CA SER A 156 6.41 -9.11 -24.24
C SER A 156 6.50 -9.11 -25.76
N LYS A 157 7.74 -9.07 -26.26
CA LYS A 157 8.07 -9.16 -27.68
C LYS A 157 9.15 -10.21 -27.88
N ASN A 158 9.03 -11.01 -28.93
CA ASN A 158 10.03 -12.02 -29.25
C ASN A 158 11.01 -11.55 -30.34
N SER A 159 11.99 -12.40 -30.67
CA SER A 159 13.02 -12.11 -31.66
C SER A 159 12.49 -11.83 -33.08
N THR A 160 11.28 -12.29 -33.42
CA THR A 160 10.63 -12.05 -34.71
C THR A 160 9.72 -10.81 -34.72
N GLY A 161 9.57 -10.17 -33.57
CA GLY A 161 8.73 -8.97 -33.40
C GLY A 161 7.26 -9.27 -33.08
N LEU A 162 6.88 -10.54 -32.89
CA LEU A 162 5.55 -10.90 -32.40
C LEU A 162 5.40 -10.45 -30.94
N ILE A 163 4.21 -9.92 -30.62
CA ILE A 163 3.86 -9.40 -29.29
C ILE A 163 2.91 -10.35 -28.56
N SER A 164 3.03 -10.44 -27.24
CA SER A 164 2.04 -11.14 -26.40
C SER A 164 0.72 -10.38 -26.34
N ALA A 165 -0.31 -11.01 -25.77
CA ALA A 165 -1.44 -10.29 -25.23
C ALA A 165 -0.96 -9.24 -24.21
N VAL A 166 -1.61 -8.07 -24.21
CA VAL A 166 -1.33 -7.00 -23.24
C VAL A 166 -2.06 -7.33 -21.94
N VAL A 167 -1.33 -7.35 -20.83
CA VAL A 167 -1.89 -7.42 -19.48
C VAL A 167 -2.02 -6.00 -18.96
N SER A 168 -3.23 -5.60 -18.59
CA SER A 168 -3.50 -4.26 -18.06
C SER A 168 -4.13 -4.34 -16.68
N THR A 169 -3.73 -3.46 -15.77
CA THR A 169 -4.30 -3.34 -14.43
C THR A 169 -4.31 -1.88 -13.98
N SER A 170 -5.21 -1.56 -13.06
CA SER A 170 -5.26 -0.26 -12.40
C SER A 170 -4.62 -0.34 -11.03
N VAL A 171 -3.91 0.71 -10.64
CA VAL A 171 -3.14 0.79 -9.41
C VAL A 171 -3.25 2.19 -8.80
N ARG A 172 -2.93 2.29 -7.52
CA ARG A 172 -2.68 3.57 -6.84
C ARG A 172 -1.22 3.67 -6.47
N GLN A 173 -0.63 4.84 -6.62
CA GLN A 173 0.73 5.07 -6.14
C GLN A 173 0.71 5.21 -4.61
N GLY A 174 1.29 4.25 -3.91
CA GLY A 174 1.49 4.29 -2.47
C GLY A 174 2.86 4.85 -2.09
N LYS A 175 3.22 4.63 -0.82
CA LYS A 175 4.53 5.00 -0.29
C LYS A 175 5.55 3.90 -0.61
N ASN A 176 6.69 4.27 -1.18
CA ASN A 176 7.75 3.31 -1.49
C ASN A 176 8.44 2.81 -0.20
N ARG A 177 8.43 1.49 0.04
CA ARG A 177 9.07 0.82 1.18
C ARG A 177 10.00 -0.32 0.75
N ASP A 178 10.28 -0.43 -0.53
CA ASP A 178 11.16 -1.43 -1.12
C ASP A 178 12.60 -0.89 -1.17
N ILE A 179 13.41 -1.25 -0.18
CA ILE A 179 14.76 -0.72 0.03
C ILE A 179 15.71 -1.29 -1.02
N ASN A 180 15.53 -2.55 -1.41
CA ASN A 180 16.40 -3.24 -2.36
C ASN A 180 15.89 -3.23 -3.81
N GLY A 181 14.72 -2.64 -4.07
CA GLY A 181 14.12 -2.52 -5.40
C GLY A 181 13.76 -3.86 -6.04
N ASP A 182 13.46 -4.89 -5.25
CA ASP A 182 13.09 -6.21 -5.76
C ASP A 182 11.60 -6.34 -6.15
N GLY A 183 10.84 -5.26 -5.94
CA GLY A 183 9.42 -5.13 -6.24
C GLY A 183 8.52 -5.40 -5.03
N TYR A 184 9.08 -5.70 -3.85
CA TYR A 184 8.30 -6.04 -2.66
C TYR A 184 8.71 -5.15 -1.48
N PRO A 185 7.74 -4.60 -0.72
CA PRO A 185 8.01 -3.82 0.47
C PRO A 185 8.89 -4.57 1.49
N ASP A 186 9.83 -3.84 2.06
CA ASP A 186 10.73 -4.34 3.10
C ASP A 186 10.30 -3.87 4.49
N LEU A 187 10.87 -4.49 5.52
CA LEU A 187 10.55 -4.20 6.92
C LEU A 187 11.75 -3.58 7.64
N ALA A 188 11.56 -2.39 8.20
CA ALA A 188 12.50 -1.75 9.13
C ALA A 188 11.95 -1.78 10.57
N VAL A 189 12.76 -2.25 11.51
CA VAL A 189 12.36 -2.38 12.93
C VAL A 189 13.40 -1.78 13.87
N GLY A 190 12.93 -0.96 14.80
CA GLY A 190 13.78 -0.32 15.81
C GLY A 190 13.93 -1.10 17.11
N ALA A 191 15.12 -0.99 17.70
CA ALA A 191 15.50 -1.49 19.03
C ALA A 191 16.23 -0.37 19.81
N PRO A 192 15.52 0.66 20.27
CA PRO A 192 16.12 1.87 20.82
C PRO A 192 16.92 1.65 22.12
N SER A 193 16.65 0.57 22.86
CA SER A 193 17.41 0.22 24.06
C SER A 193 18.61 -0.70 23.79
N ALA A 194 18.81 -1.13 22.54
CA ALA A 194 19.94 -1.98 22.16
C ALA A 194 21.29 -1.32 22.48
N SER A 195 22.31 -2.16 22.72
CA SER A 195 23.71 -1.75 22.83
C SER A 195 23.92 -0.61 23.83
N SER A 196 23.43 -0.78 25.07
CA SER A 196 23.48 0.23 26.13
C SER A 196 22.78 1.54 25.75
N SER A 197 21.56 1.43 25.22
CA SER A 197 20.75 2.56 24.73
C SER A 197 21.40 3.37 23.62
N ALA A 198 22.41 2.81 22.94
CA ALA A 198 22.84 3.39 21.68
C ALA A 198 21.71 3.35 20.65
N GLY A 199 20.90 2.29 20.72
CA GLY A 199 19.81 2.02 19.79
C GLY A 199 20.32 1.40 18.50
N GLN A 200 19.46 0.62 17.85
CA GLN A 200 19.78 -0.07 16.60
C GLN A 200 18.54 -0.21 15.75
N ILE A 201 18.70 -0.18 14.43
CA ILE A 201 17.65 -0.53 13.47
C ILE A 201 18.08 -1.79 12.72
N PHE A 202 17.13 -2.66 12.44
CA PHE A 202 17.31 -3.85 11.63
C PHE A 202 16.42 -3.76 10.40
N LEU A 203 16.98 -4.10 9.24
CA LEU A 203 16.29 -4.14 7.95
C LEU A 203 16.14 -5.59 7.52
N PHE A 204 14.92 -5.98 7.18
CA PHE A 204 14.56 -7.31 6.70
C PHE A 204 13.93 -7.17 5.34
N TYR A 205 14.57 -7.71 4.32
CA TYR A 205 14.05 -7.65 2.97
C TYR A 205 13.00 -8.73 2.73
N SER A 206 12.00 -8.41 1.92
CA SER A 206 11.03 -9.40 1.50
C SER A 206 11.68 -10.52 0.69
N SER A 207 11.06 -11.70 0.71
CA SER A 207 11.45 -12.87 -0.09
C SER A 207 10.50 -13.06 -1.27
N GLY A 208 10.09 -11.95 -1.89
CA GLY A 208 9.08 -11.91 -2.95
C GLY A 208 7.69 -12.28 -2.42
N SER A 209 6.97 -13.14 -3.13
CA SER A 209 5.65 -13.62 -2.73
C SER A 209 5.60 -14.43 -1.43
N GLY A 210 6.76 -14.75 -0.84
CA GLY A 210 6.85 -15.29 0.51
C GLY A 210 6.70 -14.22 1.61
N GLY A 211 6.80 -12.93 1.29
CA GLY A 211 6.85 -11.85 2.27
C GLY A 211 8.13 -11.88 3.11
N ILE A 212 8.09 -11.23 4.27
CA ILE A 212 9.21 -11.27 5.24
C ILE A 212 9.34 -12.68 5.83
N GLN A 213 10.50 -13.32 5.68
CA GLN A 213 10.76 -14.70 6.15
C GLN A 213 11.85 -14.79 7.24
N ALA A 214 12.34 -13.64 7.73
CA ALA A 214 13.36 -13.61 8.76
C ALA A 214 12.85 -14.19 10.09
N SER A 215 13.65 -15.04 10.74
CA SER A 215 13.24 -15.72 11.99
C SER A 215 13.91 -15.17 13.25
N ASN A 216 14.91 -14.30 13.11
CA ASN A 216 15.66 -13.69 14.20
C ASN A 216 16.55 -12.55 13.68
N LEU A 217 17.19 -11.79 14.58
CA LEU A 217 18.06 -10.66 14.20
C LEU A 217 19.26 -11.05 13.33
N ALA A 218 19.78 -12.28 13.42
CA ALA A 218 20.91 -12.70 12.59
C ALA A 218 20.51 -12.94 11.12
N ALA A 219 19.19 -13.03 10.84
CA ALA A 219 18.65 -13.07 9.49
C ALA A 219 18.35 -11.67 8.92
N ALA A 220 18.64 -10.58 9.65
CA ALA A 220 18.52 -9.24 9.12
C ALA A 220 19.49 -9.03 7.93
N ASN A 221 19.02 -8.39 6.88
CA ASN A 221 19.81 -8.07 5.70
C ASN A 221 20.82 -6.94 5.99
N ALA A 222 20.43 -6.01 6.86
CA ALA A 222 21.30 -4.96 7.37
C ALA A 222 20.92 -4.58 8.81
N SER A 223 21.87 -3.98 9.52
CA SER A 223 21.61 -3.37 10.83
C SER A 223 22.45 -2.11 11.00
N ILE A 224 21.85 -1.06 11.55
CA ILE A 224 22.47 0.26 11.72
C ILE A 224 22.56 0.58 13.20
N LEU A 225 23.78 0.72 13.72
CA LEU A 225 24.02 1.06 15.12
C LEU A 225 24.03 2.57 15.37
N GLY A 226 23.31 3.00 16.40
CA GLY A 226 23.27 4.38 16.87
C GLY A 226 24.51 4.81 17.66
N THR A 227 24.56 6.09 18.03
CA THR A 227 25.54 6.59 19.00
C THR A 227 25.11 6.27 20.43
N ALA A 228 26.06 6.13 21.36
CA ALA A 228 25.77 5.76 22.74
C ALA A 228 24.72 6.67 23.41
N SER A 229 23.77 6.07 24.14
CA SER A 229 22.71 6.79 24.88
C SER A 229 21.84 7.73 24.03
N SER A 230 21.64 7.40 22.77
CA SER A 230 20.89 8.24 21.81
C SER A 230 19.49 7.73 21.49
N THR A 231 19.16 6.50 21.93
CA THR A 231 17.89 5.79 21.63
C THR A 231 17.56 5.76 20.14
N PHE A 232 18.58 5.54 19.29
CA PHE A 232 18.41 5.45 17.85
C PHE A 232 17.43 4.33 17.45
N GLY A 233 16.53 4.63 16.52
CA GLY A 233 15.48 3.71 16.07
C GLY A 233 14.22 3.74 16.93
N ASN A 234 14.06 4.74 17.81
CA ASN A 234 12.79 4.92 18.51
C ASN A 234 11.65 5.36 17.57
N PHE A 235 11.98 6.13 16.53
CA PHE A 235 11.08 6.51 15.44
C PHE A 235 11.83 6.37 14.13
N LEU A 236 11.15 5.83 13.12
CA LEU A 236 11.69 5.60 11.78
C LEU A 236 10.56 5.60 10.75
N ASP A 237 10.91 5.88 9.50
CA ASP A 237 9.99 5.87 8.37
C ASP A 237 10.75 5.54 7.07
N LEU A 238 10.06 4.96 6.09
CA LEU A 238 10.60 4.58 4.78
C LEU A 238 9.95 5.39 3.68
N GLY A 239 10.73 5.84 2.70
CA GLY A 239 10.25 6.59 1.55
C GLY A 239 11.41 6.95 0.62
N ASP A 240 11.13 7.19 -0.66
CA ASP A 240 12.15 7.54 -1.65
C ASP A 240 12.40 9.06 -1.64
N VAL A 241 13.34 9.52 -0.80
CA VAL A 241 13.59 10.95 -0.60
C VAL A 241 14.48 11.52 -1.69
N ASN A 242 15.30 10.70 -2.33
CA ASN A 242 16.18 11.13 -3.43
C ASN A 242 15.55 10.87 -4.82
N GLY A 243 14.40 10.20 -4.89
CA GLY A 243 13.68 9.91 -6.11
C GLY A 243 14.43 8.94 -7.03
N ASP A 244 15.22 8.00 -6.50
CA ASP A 244 16.00 7.01 -7.25
C ASP A 244 15.27 5.67 -7.46
N GLY A 245 14.05 5.54 -6.94
CA GLY A 245 13.17 4.38 -7.07
C GLY A 245 13.33 3.36 -5.94
N TYR A 246 14.33 3.51 -5.08
CA TYR A 246 14.54 2.66 -3.92
C TYR A 246 14.08 3.39 -2.65
N ALA A 247 13.51 2.67 -1.70
CA ALA A 247 13.12 3.29 -0.44
C ALA A 247 14.36 3.65 0.40
N ASP A 248 14.39 4.88 0.87
CA ASP A 248 15.37 5.40 1.83
C ASP A 248 14.82 5.30 3.25
N LEU A 249 15.71 5.41 4.24
CA LEU A 249 15.35 5.35 5.66
C LEU A 249 15.57 6.71 6.34
N ALA A 250 14.51 7.27 6.91
CA ALA A 250 14.60 8.32 7.93
C ALA A 250 14.51 7.69 9.32
N ALA A 251 15.43 8.04 10.22
CA ALA A 251 15.50 7.43 11.54
C ALA A 251 15.98 8.42 12.61
N ALA A 252 15.37 8.38 13.79
CA ALA A 252 15.65 9.32 14.86
C ALA A 252 16.41 8.72 16.04
N ALA A 253 17.23 9.56 16.67
CA ALA A 253 17.91 9.35 17.94
C ALA A 253 17.50 10.45 18.93
N THR A 254 16.34 10.26 19.57
CA THR A 254 15.63 11.30 20.32
C THR A 254 16.35 11.80 21.57
N THR A 255 17.13 10.95 22.24
CA THR A 255 17.84 11.34 23.48
C THR A 255 19.26 11.82 23.23
N TYR A 256 19.71 11.86 21.97
CA TYR A 256 21.06 12.28 21.60
C TYR A 256 21.45 13.60 22.28
N SER A 257 22.67 13.63 22.84
CA SER A 257 23.28 14.80 23.48
C SER A 257 22.32 15.56 24.41
N ALA A 258 21.92 14.91 25.50
CA ALA A 258 21.02 15.49 26.50
C ALA A 258 19.71 16.02 25.89
N ASN A 259 19.01 15.14 25.16
CA ASN A 259 17.72 15.43 24.52
C ASN A 259 17.78 16.52 23.45
N THR A 260 18.94 16.75 22.83
CA THR A 260 19.01 17.58 21.61
C THR A 260 18.20 16.91 20.49
N GLY A 261 18.36 15.59 20.37
CA GLY A 261 17.73 14.80 19.31
C GLY A 261 18.44 14.97 17.96
N GLN A 262 18.46 13.90 17.18
CA GLN A 262 19.00 13.87 15.83
C GLN A 262 18.09 13.04 14.92
N VAL A 263 18.02 13.45 13.65
CA VAL A 263 17.41 12.67 12.58
C VAL A 263 18.49 12.33 11.56
N TYR A 264 18.54 11.08 11.13
CA TYR A 264 19.44 10.58 10.11
C TYR A 264 18.64 10.15 8.90
N VAL A 265 19.18 10.40 7.71
CA VAL A 265 18.64 9.91 6.44
C VAL A 265 19.71 9.03 5.79
N PHE A 266 19.32 7.81 5.44
CA PHE A 266 20.16 6.83 4.76
C PHE A 266 19.55 6.52 3.41
N HIS A 267 20.27 6.84 2.35
CA HIS A 267 19.84 6.48 1.01
C HIS A 267 20.11 5.00 0.74
N SER A 268 19.23 4.36 0.00
CA SER A 268 19.52 3.04 -0.56
C SER A 268 20.70 3.10 -1.54
N SER A 269 21.45 2.00 -1.66
CA SER A 269 22.53 1.82 -2.63
C SER A 269 22.07 0.91 -3.78
N GLY A 270 20.86 1.17 -4.29
CA GLY A 270 20.20 0.36 -5.30
C GLY A 270 19.87 -1.03 -4.79
N SER A 271 20.11 -2.07 -5.59
CA SER A 271 19.75 -3.45 -5.22
C SER A 271 20.50 -4.06 -4.05
N SER A 272 21.56 -3.40 -3.57
CA SER A 272 22.21 -3.77 -2.30
C SER A 272 21.47 -3.24 -1.07
N GLY A 273 20.49 -2.34 -1.27
CA GLY A 273 19.77 -1.64 -0.23
C GLY A 273 20.68 -0.70 0.57
N ILE A 274 20.32 -0.44 1.84
CA ILE A 274 21.09 0.45 2.71
C ILE A 274 22.36 -0.26 3.21
N SER A 275 23.52 0.25 2.80
CA SER A 275 24.84 -0.30 3.16
C SER A 275 25.43 0.25 4.47
N ALA A 276 24.70 1.14 5.16
CA ALA A 276 25.14 1.72 6.42
C ALA A 276 25.21 0.67 7.54
N SER A 277 26.27 0.71 8.34
CA SER A 277 26.41 -0.15 9.53
C SER A 277 26.32 0.64 10.84
N THR A 278 26.53 1.96 10.76
CA THR A 278 26.40 2.89 11.88
C THR A 278 25.79 4.20 11.39
N VAL A 279 25.26 5.01 12.32
CA VAL A 279 24.79 6.37 12.01
C VAL A 279 25.88 7.29 11.43
N GLY A 280 27.17 6.96 11.60
CA GLY A 280 28.26 7.68 10.95
C GLY A 280 28.31 7.50 9.42
N ASN A 281 27.54 6.57 8.86
CA ASN A 281 27.38 6.36 7.42
C ASN A 281 26.12 7.03 6.84
N ALA A 282 25.36 7.80 7.64
CA ALA A 282 24.18 8.50 7.15
C ALA A 282 24.56 9.48 6.04
N ASN A 283 23.73 9.56 5.00
CA ASN A 283 23.88 10.55 3.93
C ASN A 283 23.64 11.96 4.48
N THR A 284 22.67 12.09 5.38
CA THR A 284 22.33 13.35 6.05
C THR A 284 22.10 13.14 7.54
N THR A 285 22.58 14.08 8.34
CA THR A 285 22.34 14.14 9.79
C THR A 285 21.82 15.52 10.14
N ILE A 286 20.60 15.60 10.65
CA ILE A 286 19.95 16.82 11.10
C ILE A 286 20.02 16.87 12.62
N THR A 287 20.76 17.85 13.16
CA THR A 287 20.86 18.06 14.60
C THR A 287 19.80 19.05 15.10
N GLY A 288 19.11 18.68 16.17
CA GLY A 288 18.10 19.50 16.83
C GLY A 288 18.65 20.66 17.65
N ILE A 289 17.73 21.41 18.25
CA ILE A 289 18.06 22.41 19.28
C ILE A 289 18.34 21.67 20.58
N ALA A 290 19.23 22.21 21.43
CA ALA A 290 19.48 21.62 22.75
C ALA A 290 18.17 21.40 23.53
N SER A 291 18.01 20.19 24.08
CA SER A 291 16.84 19.79 24.88
C SER A 291 15.47 19.87 24.19
N SER A 292 15.41 19.84 22.85
CA SER A 292 14.15 19.86 22.09
C SER A 292 13.59 18.47 21.72
N GLN A 293 14.42 17.42 21.77
CA GLN A 293 14.15 16.07 21.27
C GLN A 293 13.68 16.05 19.81
N LEU A 294 14.46 16.67 18.90
CA LEU A 294 14.20 16.53 17.47
C LEU A 294 14.16 15.05 17.07
N GLY A 295 13.18 14.67 16.24
CA GLY A 295 13.00 13.29 15.79
C GLY A 295 12.04 12.48 16.66
N TYR A 296 11.30 13.10 17.58
CA TYR A 296 10.30 12.38 18.38
C TYR A 296 9.14 11.83 17.55
N VAL A 297 8.97 12.34 16.34
CA VAL A 297 8.10 11.75 15.33
C VAL A 297 8.67 12.11 13.96
N LEU A 298 8.43 11.25 12.96
CA LEU A 298 8.87 11.40 11.59
C LEU A 298 7.69 11.14 10.65
N GLY A 299 7.64 11.84 9.53
CA GLY A 299 6.67 11.60 8.47
C GLY A 299 7.27 11.99 7.14
N LEU A 300 7.16 11.09 6.17
CA LEU A 300 7.67 11.27 4.81
C LEU A 300 6.50 11.43 3.82
N GLY A 301 6.56 12.46 2.99
CA GLY A 301 5.58 12.74 1.92
C GLY A 301 5.99 13.93 1.06
N ASP A 302 5.43 14.07 -0.13
CA ASP A 302 5.72 15.18 -1.05
C ASP A 302 4.94 16.43 -0.63
N ILE A 303 5.50 17.23 0.28
CA ILE A 303 4.83 18.39 0.87
C ILE A 303 4.86 19.55 -0.12
N ASN A 304 5.97 19.76 -0.84
CA ASN A 304 6.12 20.87 -1.78
C ASN A 304 5.60 20.58 -3.21
N GLY A 305 5.17 19.35 -3.48
CA GLY A 305 4.59 18.89 -4.74
C GLY A 305 5.57 18.80 -5.90
N ASP A 306 6.88 18.68 -5.63
CA ASP A 306 7.92 18.54 -6.65
C ASP A 306 8.14 17.09 -7.11
N GLY A 307 7.46 16.14 -6.47
CA GLY A 307 7.50 14.71 -6.75
C GLY A 307 8.70 13.99 -6.13
N TYR A 308 9.40 14.61 -5.19
CA TYR A 308 10.36 13.98 -4.28
C TYR A 308 9.77 13.93 -2.86
N THR A 309 10.14 12.90 -2.10
CA THR A 309 9.62 12.75 -0.74
C THR A 309 10.33 13.72 0.21
N ASP A 310 9.57 14.58 0.88
CA ASP A 310 10.05 15.51 1.92
C ASP A 310 10.00 14.86 3.31
N LEU A 311 10.64 15.51 4.28
CA LEU A 311 10.68 15.06 5.68
C LEU A 311 10.00 16.08 6.61
N ALA A 312 8.98 15.64 7.33
CA ALA A 312 8.42 16.32 8.49
C ALA A 312 8.89 15.66 9.80
N THR A 313 9.21 16.46 10.82
CA THR A 313 9.60 15.93 12.14
C THR A 313 9.24 16.85 13.29
N GLY A 314 9.02 16.27 14.47
CA GLY A 314 8.68 16.98 15.71
C GLY A 314 9.80 17.05 16.74
N ALA A 315 9.79 18.13 17.51
CA ALA A 315 10.63 18.39 18.67
C ALA A 315 9.77 18.91 19.83
N TYR A 316 8.93 18.03 20.40
CA TYR A 316 7.87 18.44 21.32
C TYR A 316 8.38 19.05 22.63
N MET A 317 9.62 18.78 23.06
CA MET A 317 10.20 19.34 24.29
C MET A 317 10.67 20.80 24.12
N TYR A 318 10.75 21.31 22.89
CA TYR A 318 11.16 22.69 22.62
C TYR A 318 10.37 23.69 23.48
N GLY A 319 11.06 24.71 24.00
CA GLY A 319 10.42 25.84 24.68
C GLY A 319 9.63 25.45 25.94
N SER A 320 10.09 24.46 26.71
CA SER A 320 9.35 23.89 27.85
C SER A 320 8.02 23.25 27.45
N HIS A 321 8.08 22.37 26.44
CA HIS A 321 6.94 21.64 25.87
C HIS A 321 5.98 22.48 25.02
N ALA A 322 6.42 23.65 24.56
CA ALA A 322 5.73 24.37 23.49
C ALA A 322 5.69 23.56 22.21
N GLY A 323 6.79 22.87 21.93
CA GLY A 323 6.95 22.02 20.77
C GLY A 323 7.19 22.80 19.48
N GLN A 324 7.94 22.18 18.58
CA GLN A 324 8.16 22.67 17.22
C GLN A 324 8.05 21.52 16.22
N ALA A 325 7.42 21.79 15.08
CA ALA A 325 7.47 20.94 13.91
C ALA A 325 8.38 21.58 12.85
N TYR A 326 9.12 20.75 12.14
CA TYR A 326 10.00 21.15 11.05
C TYR A 326 9.65 20.38 9.78
N VAL A 327 9.70 21.06 8.65
CA VAL A 327 9.63 20.44 7.32
C VAL A 327 10.93 20.74 6.58
N PHE A 328 11.53 19.70 6.02
CA PHE A 328 12.71 19.75 5.18
C PHE A 328 12.32 19.22 3.81
N HIS A 329 12.41 20.08 2.80
CA HIS A 329 12.15 19.65 1.44
C HIS A 329 13.35 18.86 0.89
N SER A 330 13.07 17.86 0.06
CA SER A 330 14.09 17.22 -0.75
C SER A 330 14.68 18.22 -1.75
N THR A 331 15.93 17.97 -2.14
CA THR A 331 16.64 18.73 -3.17
C THR A 331 16.85 17.89 -4.43
N GLY A 332 15.81 17.13 -4.79
CA GLY A 332 15.82 16.18 -5.90
C GLY A 332 16.70 14.96 -5.60
N SER A 333 17.52 14.56 -6.57
CA SER A 333 18.48 13.43 -6.43
C SER A 333 19.48 13.53 -5.27
N ALA A 334 19.66 14.73 -4.69
CA ALA A 334 20.51 14.90 -3.52
C ALA A 334 19.79 14.54 -2.21
N GLY A 335 18.46 14.34 -2.23
CA GLY A 335 17.64 14.08 -1.07
C GLY A 335 17.57 15.30 -0.12
N ILE A 336 17.36 15.01 1.17
CA ILE A 336 17.41 16.02 2.23
C ILE A 336 18.86 16.42 2.49
N THR A 337 19.20 17.71 2.44
CA THR A 337 20.59 18.21 2.59
C THR A 337 20.83 19.07 3.83
N ALA A 338 19.80 19.35 4.62
CA ALA A 338 19.93 20.12 5.85
C ALA A 338 20.80 19.39 6.88
N SER A 339 21.68 20.12 7.57
CA SER A 339 22.56 19.56 8.62
C SER A 339 22.10 19.87 10.05
N SER A 340 21.09 20.72 10.19
CA SER A 340 20.51 21.09 11.48
C SER A 340 19.10 21.64 11.32
N TYR A 341 18.39 21.76 12.45
CA TYR A 341 17.05 22.33 12.52
C TYR A 341 16.91 23.70 11.83
N SER A 342 17.95 24.53 11.79
CA SER A 342 17.90 25.86 11.18
C SER A 342 17.88 25.82 9.65
N GLY A 343 18.15 24.67 9.05
CA GLY A 343 18.02 24.43 7.61
C GLY A 343 16.62 24.00 7.19
N ALA A 344 15.65 23.93 8.10
CA ALA A 344 14.26 23.60 7.76
C ALA A 344 13.67 24.66 6.83
N ASN A 345 12.93 24.21 5.82
CA ASN A 345 12.17 25.09 4.94
C ASN A 345 11.01 25.74 5.70
N THR A 346 10.40 24.98 6.62
CA THR A 346 9.29 25.43 7.45
C THR A 346 9.53 25.06 8.90
N THR A 347 9.24 25.99 9.81
CA THR A 347 9.25 25.75 11.26
C THR A 347 7.95 26.28 11.85
N ILE A 348 7.13 25.39 12.42
CA ILE A 348 5.86 25.74 13.05
C ILE A 348 6.05 25.66 14.56
N THR A 349 5.86 26.78 15.26
CA THR A 349 5.94 26.82 16.73
C THR A 349 4.58 26.55 17.36
N GLY A 350 4.55 25.62 18.32
CA GLY A 350 3.36 25.24 19.06
C GLY A 350 2.99 26.19 20.22
N PRO A 351 1.79 26.02 20.81
CA PRO A 351 1.34 26.81 21.94
C PRO A 351 1.87 26.32 23.29
N GLY A 352 2.27 27.24 24.17
CA GLY A 352 2.34 27.02 25.63
C GLY A 352 3.16 25.80 26.05
N SER A 353 2.60 24.92 26.90
CA SER A 353 3.17 23.61 27.23
C SER A 353 2.22 22.52 26.73
N SER A 354 2.09 22.39 25.41
CA SER A 354 1.08 21.55 24.75
C SER A 354 1.57 20.19 24.26
N ASN A 355 2.89 19.95 24.27
CA ASN A 355 3.53 18.86 23.52
C ASN A 355 3.19 18.90 22.02
N PHE A 356 3.10 20.10 21.43
CA PHE A 356 2.93 20.23 19.98
C PHE A 356 4.01 19.42 19.23
N ALA A 357 3.60 18.73 18.17
CA ALA A 357 4.47 17.83 17.40
C ALA A 357 5.03 16.64 18.20
N ALA A 358 4.26 16.15 19.17
CA ALA A 358 4.46 14.82 19.76
C ALA A 358 3.84 13.69 18.92
N SER A 359 2.98 14.03 17.96
CA SER A 359 2.49 13.16 16.88
C SER A 359 2.32 14.00 15.63
N LEU A 360 2.52 13.40 14.45
CA LEU A 360 2.21 14.00 13.16
C LEU A 360 1.68 12.95 12.19
N ALA A 361 1.05 13.39 11.11
CA ALA A 361 0.73 12.58 9.94
C ALA A 361 0.88 13.44 8.69
N VAL A 362 1.29 12.84 7.58
CA VAL A 362 1.51 13.51 6.28
C VAL A 362 0.64 12.85 5.22
N GLY A 363 -0.16 13.63 4.51
CA GLY A 363 -1.11 13.12 3.51
C GLY A 363 -1.96 14.23 2.90
N ASP A 364 -2.49 14.03 1.70
CA ASP A 364 -3.25 15.05 0.97
C ASP A 364 -4.72 15.05 1.42
N VAL A 365 -5.08 15.90 2.39
CA VAL A 365 -6.44 15.92 2.93
C VAL A 365 -7.40 16.68 2.02
N ASN A 366 -6.88 17.49 1.10
CA ASN A 366 -7.68 18.41 0.29
C ASN A 366 -7.63 18.10 -1.22
N GLY A 367 -6.89 17.07 -1.63
CA GLY A 367 -6.84 16.52 -2.98
C GLY A 367 -6.22 17.46 -4.01
N ASP A 368 -5.35 18.39 -3.60
CA ASP A 368 -4.66 19.31 -4.51
C ASP A 368 -3.33 18.76 -5.03
N GLY A 369 -2.96 17.55 -4.60
CA GLY A 369 -1.74 16.85 -4.97
C GLY A 369 -0.51 17.35 -4.24
N TYR A 370 -0.66 17.99 -3.08
CA TYR A 370 0.39 18.33 -2.13
C TYR A 370 0.11 17.62 -0.81
N SER A 371 1.14 17.07 -0.17
CA SER A 371 0.94 16.42 1.13
C SER A 371 0.75 17.48 2.22
N ASP A 372 -0.38 17.41 2.92
CA ASP A 372 -0.71 18.24 4.07
C ASP A 372 -0.12 17.65 5.36
N LEU A 373 -0.12 18.43 6.45
CA LEU A 373 0.47 18.03 7.73
C LEU A 373 -0.55 18.19 8.86
N ALA A 374 -0.87 17.08 9.54
CA ALA A 374 -1.57 17.10 10.81
C ALA A 374 -0.58 16.99 11.97
N ILE A 375 -0.81 17.76 13.04
CA ILE A 375 0.04 17.81 14.23
C ILE A 375 -0.80 17.67 15.48
N GLY A 376 -0.39 16.78 16.39
CA GLY A 376 -1.02 16.56 17.69
C GLY A 376 -0.29 17.27 18.83
N GLY A 377 -1.04 17.65 19.86
CA GLY A 377 -0.50 18.14 21.14
C GLY A 377 -1.45 17.83 22.29
N ASN A 378 -1.20 16.70 22.98
CA ASN A 378 -2.07 16.14 24.01
C ASN A 378 -2.19 17.00 25.28
N TYR A 379 -1.21 17.86 25.59
CA TYR A 379 -1.25 18.71 26.78
C TYR A 379 -1.83 20.09 26.57
N TYR A 380 -2.27 20.41 25.35
CA TYR A 380 -2.93 21.69 25.07
C TYR A 380 -4.19 21.89 25.93
N ASN A 381 -4.44 23.15 26.30
CA ASN A 381 -5.64 23.62 27.00
C ASN A 381 -6.04 22.76 28.22
N THR A 382 -5.17 22.69 29.23
CA THR A 382 -5.40 21.87 30.44
C THR A 382 -5.50 20.37 30.10
N SER A 383 -4.69 19.93 29.14
CA SER A 383 -4.64 18.53 28.69
C SER A 383 -5.92 18.01 28.06
N THR A 384 -6.78 18.87 27.48
CA THR A 384 -7.86 18.39 26.60
C THR A 384 -7.33 17.78 25.31
N GLY A 385 -6.09 18.14 24.93
CA GLY A 385 -5.50 17.75 23.66
C GLY A 385 -6.06 18.55 22.49
N ASN A 386 -5.32 18.56 21.38
CA ASN A 386 -5.72 19.25 20.16
C ASN A 386 -4.98 18.69 18.94
N ILE A 387 -5.61 18.84 17.78
CA ILE A 387 -5.04 18.56 16.46
C ILE A 387 -5.07 19.84 15.62
N TRP A 388 -3.94 20.16 14.98
CA TRP A 388 -3.82 21.24 14.00
C TRP A 388 -3.51 20.65 12.63
N ILE A 389 -4.24 21.06 11.61
CA ILE A 389 -4.01 20.64 10.22
C ILE A 389 -3.57 21.84 9.41
N PHE A 390 -2.44 21.70 8.71
CA PHE A 390 -1.85 22.70 7.84
C PHE A 390 -1.90 22.18 6.42
N HIS A 391 -2.63 22.88 5.57
CA HIS A 391 -2.62 22.57 4.15
C HIS A 391 -1.31 23.07 3.55
N SER A 392 -0.73 22.25 2.68
CA SER A 392 0.39 22.62 1.85
C SER A 392 -0.11 23.32 0.58
N SER A 393 0.73 24.16 -0.05
CA SER A 393 0.34 24.79 -1.31
C SER A 393 1.56 25.24 -2.12
N GLY A 394 1.62 24.80 -3.38
CA GLY A 394 2.67 25.19 -4.31
C GLY A 394 4.07 24.76 -3.87
N SER A 395 5.10 25.24 -4.58
CA SER A 395 6.50 24.85 -4.34
C SER A 395 7.07 25.33 -3.00
N GLY A 396 6.37 26.23 -2.30
CA GLY A 396 6.73 26.64 -0.95
C GLY A 396 6.26 25.66 0.12
N GLY A 397 5.40 24.71 -0.23
CA GLY A 397 4.80 23.76 0.68
C GLY A 397 3.96 24.45 1.77
N ILE A 398 4.13 24.02 3.01
CA ILE A 398 3.51 24.66 4.18
C ILE A 398 4.30 25.91 4.55
N THR A 399 3.65 27.07 4.62
CA THR A 399 4.31 28.37 4.94
C THR A 399 3.97 28.91 6.33
N ALA A 400 3.21 28.16 7.11
CA ALA A 400 2.86 28.52 8.49
C ALA A 400 4.11 28.57 9.38
N SER A 401 4.15 29.54 10.30
CA SER A 401 5.22 29.67 11.31
C SER A 401 4.74 29.47 12.75
N SER A 402 3.42 29.35 12.94
CA SER A 402 2.76 29.24 14.23
C SER A 402 1.55 28.32 14.13
N TYR A 403 1.25 27.61 15.22
CA TYR A 403 0.05 26.78 15.35
C TYR A 403 -1.26 27.53 15.04
N SER A 404 -1.29 28.84 15.29
CA SER A 404 -2.45 29.70 15.06
C SER A 404 -2.79 29.89 13.58
N SER A 405 -1.89 29.50 12.67
CA SER A 405 -2.06 29.57 11.22
C SER A 405 -2.59 28.25 10.63
N ALA A 406 -2.98 27.29 11.47
CA ALA A 406 -3.60 26.05 11.01
C ALA A 406 -4.90 26.33 10.23
N ASN A 407 -5.11 25.59 9.16
CA ASN A 407 -6.35 25.62 8.38
C ASN A 407 -7.51 25.06 9.21
N THR A 408 -7.25 23.99 9.96
CA THR A 408 -8.21 23.34 10.84
C THR A 408 -7.64 23.13 12.24
N ASN A 409 -8.48 23.38 13.25
CA ASN A 409 -8.14 23.22 14.66
C ASN A 409 -9.22 22.38 15.35
N ILE A 410 -8.85 21.18 15.80
CA ILE A 410 -9.77 20.20 16.40
C ILE A 410 -9.43 20.05 17.90
N PRO A 411 -10.14 20.74 18.80
CA PRO A 411 -9.97 20.54 20.24
C PRO A 411 -10.53 19.18 20.69
N GLY A 412 -9.82 18.55 21.63
CA GLY A 412 -10.28 17.34 22.30
C GLY A 412 -11.43 17.59 23.28
N GLU A 413 -12.17 16.53 23.63
CA GLU A 413 -13.41 16.65 24.41
C GLU A 413 -13.22 16.61 25.93
N THR A 414 -12.18 15.93 26.42
CA THR A 414 -11.96 15.67 27.85
C THR A 414 -10.48 15.79 28.20
N VAL A 415 -10.20 16.16 29.46
CA VAL A 415 -8.82 16.34 29.94
C VAL A 415 -8.12 14.99 30.19
N TYR A 416 -6.80 14.96 30.02
CA TYR A 416 -5.90 13.85 30.32
C TYR A 416 -6.22 12.54 29.58
N ASN A 417 -6.82 12.62 28.40
CA ASN A 417 -7.20 11.46 27.59
C ASN A 417 -6.19 11.12 26.49
N ASP A 418 -5.15 11.93 26.33
CA ASP A 418 -4.13 11.86 25.28
C ASP A 418 -4.65 12.04 23.84
N PHE A 419 -5.77 12.75 23.65
CA PHE A 419 -6.31 13.08 22.33
C PHE A 419 -5.26 13.80 21.45
N GLY A 420 -5.16 13.36 20.21
CA GLY A 420 -4.16 13.84 19.24
C GLY A 420 -2.91 12.96 19.16
N LEU A 421 -2.80 11.90 19.98
CA LEU A 421 -1.67 10.97 19.99
C LEU A 421 -2.21 9.52 20.04
N PRO A 422 -2.04 8.71 18.98
CA PRO A 422 -1.40 8.99 17.68
C PRO A 422 -2.33 9.70 16.66
N LEU A 423 -1.75 10.04 15.51
CA LEU A 423 -2.41 10.51 14.28
C LEU A 423 -2.00 9.60 13.12
N ALA A 424 -2.93 9.33 12.20
CA ALA A 424 -2.64 8.69 10.91
C ALA A 424 -3.72 9.11 9.91
N PHE A 425 -3.37 9.23 8.64
CA PHE A 425 -4.36 9.43 7.60
C PHE A 425 -4.87 8.05 7.10
N GLY A 426 -6.18 7.89 6.76
CA GLY A 426 -6.90 6.72 6.13
C GLY A 426 -8.00 7.06 5.09
N ASP A 427 -7.98 6.72 3.77
CA ASP A 427 -9.12 7.07 2.87
C ASP A 427 -10.19 6.03 3.08
N VAL A 428 -10.94 6.24 4.15
CA VAL A 428 -11.85 5.22 4.64
C VAL A 428 -13.13 5.19 3.83
N ASN A 429 -13.40 6.19 2.99
CA ASN A 429 -14.63 6.28 2.21
C ASN A 429 -14.40 6.16 0.68
N GLY A 430 -13.14 6.15 0.25
CA GLY A 430 -12.68 6.01 -1.14
C GLY A 430 -13.00 7.21 -2.02
N ASP A 431 -13.15 8.39 -1.41
CA ASP A 431 -13.51 9.63 -2.11
C ASP A 431 -12.28 10.40 -2.63
N GLY A 432 -11.09 9.85 -2.41
CA GLY A 432 -9.86 10.44 -2.88
C GLY A 432 -9.40 11.67 -2.13
N TYR A 433 -9.76 11.77 -0.86
CA TYR A 433 -9.23 12.74 0.07
C TYR A 433 -8.77 12.03 1.34
N ALA A 434 -7.70 12.52 1.94
CA ALA A 434 -7.23 11.93 3.20
C ALA A 434 -8.14 12.23 4.39
N ASP A 435 -8.67 11.17 5.01
CA ASP A 435 -9.34 11.24 6.30
C ASP A 435 -8.34 11.03 7.43
N LEU A 436 -8.60 11.60 8.60
CA LEU A 436 -7.69 11.54 9.74
C LEU A 436 -8.25 10.66 10.86
N ALA A 437 -7.47 9.69 11.34
CA ALA A 437 -7.71 9.05 12.63
C ALA A 437 -6.86 9.67 13.73
N SER A 438 -7.41 9.71 14.94
CA SER A 438 -6.69 10.08 16.15
C SER A 438 -7.08 9.21 17.35
N GLY A 439 -6.08 8.87 18.15
CA GLY A 439 -6.28 8.19 19.42
C GLY A 439 -6.44 9.14 20.62
N ALA A 440 -7.16 8.64 21.61
CA ALA A 440 -7.22 9.13 22.98
C ALA A 440 -7.13 7.90 23.91
N ASN A 441 -5.94 7.30 23.99
CA ASN A 441 -5.75 6.00 24.64
C ASN A 441 -6.01 6.01 26.16
N ARG A 442 -6.02 7.19 26.79
CA ARG A 442 -6.41 7.38 28.20
C ARG A 442 -7.83 7.92 28.36
N TYR A 443 -8.69 7.70 27.37
CA TYR A 443 -10.08 8.10 27.45
C TYR A 443 -10.75 7.59 28.74
N ASN A 444 -11.43 8.51 29.43
CA ASN A 444 -12.09 8.36 30.74
C ASN A 444 -11.17 7.98 31.92
N ASN A 445 -11.71 8.02 33.14
CA ASN A 445 -10.99 7.73 34.38
C ASN A 445 -10.60 6.26 34.57
N THR A 446 -11.03 5.38 33.67
CA THR A 446 -10.74 3.95 33.67
C THR A 446 -9.81 3.55 32.52
N PHE A 447 -9.33 4.50 31.70
CA PHE A 447 -8.42 4.30 30.59
C PHE A 447 -8.88 3.23 29.60
N THR A 448 -10.17 3.25 29.23
CA THR A 448 -10.68 2.32 28.20
C THR A 448 -10.06 2.65 26.84
N GLY A 449 -9.77 3.92 26.59
CA GLY A 449 -9.29 4.41 25.30
C GLY A 449 -10.41 4.67 24.29
N LYS A 450 -10.13 5.50 23.28
CA LYS A 450 -11.08 5.87 22.22
C LYS A 450 -10.35 6.30 20.94
N ILE A 451 -10.96 6.02 19.80
CA ILE A 451 -10.55 6.49 18.47
C ILE A 451 -11.58 7.46 17.92
N TYR A 452 -11.10 8.47 17.20
CA TYR A 452 -11.88 9.42 16.42
C TYR A 452 -11.40 9.37 14.98
N VAL A 453 -12.33 9.35 14.03
CA VAL A 453 -12.03 9.44 12.60
C VAL A 453 -12.77 10.64 12.04
N PHE A 454 -12.05 11.50 11.35
CA PHE A 454 -12.54 12.73 10.75
C PHE A 454 -12.40 12.61 9.24
N GLN A 455 -13.53 12.42 8.56
CA GLN A 455 -13.53 12.38 7.11
C GLN A 455 -13.25 13.76 6.52
N SER A 456 -12.50 13.81 5.42
CA SER A 456 -12.37 15.01 4.62
C SER A 456 -13.71 15.40 4.02
N THR A 457 -13.85 16.68 3.72
CA THR A 457 -15.05 17.24 3.07
C THR A 457 -14.78 17.66 1.63
N GLY A 458 -13.80 17.00 0.99
CA GLY A 458 -13.33 17.28 -0.35
C GLY A 458 -12.23 18.34 -0.36
N SER A 459 -12.27 19.25 -1.34
CA SER A 459 -11.24 20.30 -1.51
C SER A 459 -11.10 21.29 -0.34
N GLY A 460 -12.05 21.28 0.60
CA GLY A 460 -11.94 22.05 1.84
C GLY A 460 -11.10 21.37 2.92
N GLY A 461 -10.66 20.13 2.68
CA GLY A 461 -10.01 19.28 3.67
C GLY A 461 -10.96 18.83 4.78
N ILE A 462 -10.38 18.48 5.92
CA ILE A 462 -11.12 18.17 7.14
C ILE A 462 -11.60 19.47 7.79
N THR A 463 -12.92 19.57 8.04
CA THR A 463 -13.56 20.80 8.59
C THR A 463 -14.14 20.60 10.00
N ALA A 464 -13.75 19.53 10.68
CA ALA A 464 -14.20 19.23 12.04
C ALA A 464 -13.85 20.35 13.03
N SER A 465 -14.81 20.73 13.88
CA SER A 465 -14.66 21.83 14.83
C SER A 465 -14.28 21.38 16.25
N ALA A 466 -14.36 20.08 16.53
CA ALA A 466 -14.04 19.45 17.82
C ALA A 466 -14.00 17.92 17.66
N ALA A 467 -13.42 17.21 18.62
CA ALA A 467 -13.38 15.74 18.63
C ALA A 467 -14.79 15.11 18.55
N GLY A 468 -15.79 15.70 19.19
CA GLY A 468 -17.17 15.24 19.13
C GLY A 468 -17.84 15.35 17.76
N SER A 469 -17.21 16.04 16.79
CA SER A 469 -17.66 16.14 15.41
C SER A 469 -17.07 15.06 14.49
N ALA A 470 -16.35 14.08 15.04
CA ALA A 470 -15.82 12.94 14.29
C ALA A 470 -16.94 12.17 13.57
N SER A 471 -16.68 11.74 12.34
CA SER A 471 -17.63 10.93 11.55
C SER A 471 -17.77 9.54 12.13
N THR A 472 -16.69 8.98 12.68
CA THR A 472 -16.70 7.70 13.40
C THR A 472 -16.00 7.84 14.75
N MET A 473 -16.58 7.26 15.80
CA MET A 473 -15.99 7.17 17.13
C MET A 473 -16.09 5.74 17.65
N ILE A 474 -14.97 5.19 18.11
CA ILE A 474 -14.88 3.81 18.60
C ILE A 474 -14.29 3.84 20.01
N THR A 475 -15.04 3.37 21.00
CA THR A 475 -14.57 3.32 22.40
C THR A 475 -14.06 1.93 22.73
N GLY A 476 -12.94 1.85 23.45
CA GLY A 476 -12.38 0.60 23.94
C GLY A 476 -13.34 -0.14 24.88
N GLN A 477 -13.16 -1.46 24.98
CA GLN A 477 -14.13 -2.34 25.61
C GLN A 477 -13.97 -2.41 27.14
N THR A 478 -12.73 -2.51 27.63
CA THR A 478 -12.45 -2.78 29.05
C THR A 478 -11.60 -1.67 29.67
N SER A 479 -11.76 -1.45 30.97
CA SER A 479 -10.89 -0.56 31.74
C SER A 479 -9.43 -1.02 31.65
N GLY A 480 -8.53 -0.07 31.40
CA GLY A 480 -7.09 -0.29 31.34
C GLY A 480 -6.58 -0.84 30.02
N ASP A 481 -7.44 -1.09 29.02
CA ASP A 481 -7.02 -1.61 27.72
C ASP A 481 -6.14 -0.61 26.94
N THR A 482 -6.27 0.68 27.25
CA THR A 482 -5.60 1.79 26.55
C THR A 482 -5.77 1.70 25.04
N PHE A 483 -6.99 1.41 24.58
CA PHE A 483 -7.36 1.30 23.18
C PHE A 483 -7.08 2.60 22.41
N GLY A 484 -6.44 2.49 21.25
CA GLY A 484 -6.02 3.65 20.47
C GLY A 484 -4.64 4.18 20.82
N GLY A 485 -3.78 3.35 21.42
CA GLY A 485 -2.38 3.70 21.70
C GLY A 485 -1.46 3.65 20.47
N SER A 486 -1.86 2.92 19.44
CA SER A 486 -1.24 2.87 18.11
C SER A 486 -2.33 2.71 17.07
N ILE A 487 -2.18 3.32 15.90
CA ILE A 487 -3.12 3.22 14.78
C ILE A 487 -2.35 3.10 13.47
N SER A 488 -2.95 2.46 12.47
CA SER A 488 -2.43 2.43 11.10
C SER A 488 -3.56 2.14 10.13
N PHE A 489 -3.47 2.68 8.92
CA PHE A 489 -4.41 2.44 7.83
C PHE A 489 -3.79 1.56 6.75
N GLY A 490 -4.61 0.79 6.04
CA GLY A 490 -4.23 -0.06 4.91
C GLY A 490 -5.42 -0.86 4.39
N ASP A 491 -5.39 -1.35 3.16
CA ASP A 491 -6.48 -2.13 2.55
C ASP A 491 -6.24 -3.64 2.76
N ILE A 492 -6.49 -4.12 3.98
CA ILE A 492 -6.22 -5.53 4.37
C ILE A 492 -7.06 -6.52 3.55
N ASN A 493 -8.16 -6.05 2.97
CA ASN A 493 -9.17 -6.88 2.33
C ASN A 493 -9.27 -6.66 0.80
N GLY A 494 -8.48 -5.75 0.25
CA GLY A 494 -8.34 -5.50 -1.19
C GLY A 494 -9.61 -4.95 -1.85
N ASP A 495 -10.49 -4.27 -1.12
CA ASP A 495 -11.73 -3.70 -1.66
C ASP A 495 -11.62 -2.25 -2.17
N GLY A 496 -10.44 -1.66 -2.01
CA GLY A 496 -10.06 -0.33 -2.44
C GLY A 496 -10.34 0.77 -1.41
N TYR A 497 -10.67 0.41 -0.16
CA TYR A 497 -10.88 1.35 0.93
C TYR A 497 -9.89 1.12 2.06
N ALA A 498 -9.44 2.18 2.72
CA ALA A 498 -8.55 2.04 3.85
C ALA A 498 -9.29 1.45 5.06
N ASP A 499 -8.78 0.35 5.60
CA ASP A 499 -9.19 -0.25 6.86
C ASP A 499 -8.31 0.27 8.00
N LEU A 500 -8.82 0.23 9.23
CA LEU A 500 -8.11 0.77 10.40
C LEU A 500 -7.66 -0.34 11.35
N ALA A 501 -6.37 -0.44 11.61
CA ALA A 501 -5.82 -1.21 12.71
C ALA A 501 -5.62 -0.33 13.96
N VAL A 502 -6.00 -0.85 15.13
CA VAL A 502 -5.93 -0.13 16.41
C VAL A 502 -5.33 -1.03 17.48
N GLY A 503 -4.33 -0.51 18.20
CA GLY A 503 -3.68 -1.20 19.31
C GLY A 503 -4.29 -0.87 20.67
N ALA A 504 -4.39 -1.88 21.52
CA ALA A 504 -4.77 -1.80 22.92
C ALA A 504 -3.69 -2.46 23.78
N THR A 505 -2.58 -1.76 23.97
CA THR A 505 -1.38 -2.29 24.63
C THR A 505 -1.59 -2.68 26.08
N GLY A 506 -2.56 -2.08 26.77
CA GLY A 506 -2.93 -2.37 28.16
C GLY A 506 -3.80 -3.62 28.32
N TYR A 507 -4.36 -4.15 27.23
CA TYR A 507 -5.28 -5.29 27.24
C TYR A 507 -4.74 -6.46 28.08
N THR A 508 -5.58 -6.96 29.00
CA THR A 508 -5.29 -8.10 29.90
C THR A 508 -3.91 -8.00 30.53
N SER A 509 -3.71 -6.99 31.38
CA SER A 509 -2.44 -6.73 32.08
C SER A 509 -1.25 -6.60 31.11
N SER A 510 -1.43 -5.79 30.08
CA SER A 510 -0.42 -5.56 29.03
C SER A 510 -0.03 -6.83 28.26
N THR A 511 -0.94 -7.78 28.13
CA THR A 511 -0.82 -8.81 27.07
C THR A 511 -0.81 -8.13 25.71
N GLY A 512 -1.66 -7.12 25.54
CA GLY A 512 -1.82 -6.35 24.31
C GLY A 512 -2.79 -7.02 23.33
N ARG A 513 -3.48 -6.22 22.51
CA ARG A 513 -4.42 -6.69 21.49
C ARG A 513 -4.49 -5.70 20.33
N ALA A 514 -4.47 -6.23 19.10
CA ALA A 514 -4.79 -5.48 17.89
C ALA A 514 -6.25 -5.71 17.48
N TYR A 515 -6.91 -4.66 17.01
CA TYR A 515 -8.26 -4.68 16.45
C TYR A 515 -8.21 -4.14 15.02
N ILE A 516 -8.87 -4.80 14.07
CA ILE A 516 -8.98 -4.31 12.70
C ILE A 516 -10.46 -3.99 12.42
N PHE A 517 -10.71 -2.76 12.03
CA PHE A 517 -12.03 -2.24 11.66
C PHE A 517 -12.05 -2.02 10.15
N PRO A 518 -12.79 -2.85 9.41
CA PRO A 518 -12.87 -2.67 7.97
C PRO A 518 -13.71 -1.44 7.63
N SER A 519 -13.41 -0.83 6.48
CA SER A 519 -14.31 0.10 5.81
C SER A 519 -15.50 -0.62 5.18
N THR A 520 -16.60 0.11 5.00
CA THR A 520 -17.77 -0.32 4.24
C THR A 520 -18.00 0.52 2.99
N GLY A 521 -16.92 1.14 2.49
CA GLY A 521 -16.94 2.08 1.38
C GLY A 521 -17.39 3.46 1.81
N SER A 522 -18.27 4.10 1.03
CA SER A 522 -18.65 5.51 1.24
C SER A 522 -19.29 5.82 2.61
N ALA A 523 -19.69 4.80 3.38
CA ALA A 523 -20.18 4.98 4.75
C ALA A 523 -19.05 5.10 5.79
N GLY A 524 -17.81 4.82 5.41
CA GLY A 524 -16.63 4.82 6.26
C GLY A 524 -16.45 3.50 7.03
N LEU A 525 -15.70 3.60 8.13
CA LEU A 525 -15.34 2.48 8.99
C LEU A 525 -16.51 1.88 9.75
N THR A 526 -16.46 0.56 9.94
CA THR A 526 -17.28 -0.12 10.93
C THR A 526 -16.86 0.25 12.36
N THR A 527 -17.80 0.13 13.31
CA THR A 527 -17.52 0.30 14.75
C THR A 527 -17.29 -1.02 15.48
N ILE A 528 -17.33 -2.14 14.75
CA ILE A 528 -17.11 -3.49 15.26
C ILE A 528 -15.91 -4.06 14.50
N ALA A 529 -14.88 -4.48 15.24
CA ALA A 529 -13.71 -5.09 14.63
C ALA A 529 -14.08 -6.41 13.93
N SER A 530 -13.59 -6.62 12.71
CA SER A 530 -13.72 -7.90 12.00
C SER A 530 -12.66 -8.90 12.43
N ILE A 531 -11.49 -8.41 12.84
CA ILE A 531 -10.34 -9.22 13.29
C ILE A 531 -9.86 -8.67 14.64
N THR A 532 -9.55 -9.59 15.55
CA THR A 532 -8.90 -9.29 16.83
C THR A 532 -7.75 -10.25 17.04
N ILE A 533 -6.57 -9.74 17.37
CA ILE A 533 -5.35 -10.53 17.58
C ILE A 533 -4.83 -10.29 18.99
N ASP A 534 -4.80 -11.34 19.81
CA ASP A 534 -4.32 -11.26 21.20
C ASP A 534 -2.82 -11.47 21.27
N GLY A 535 -2.14 -10.69 22.11
CA GLY A 535 -0.74 -10.90 22.42
C GLY A 535 -0.47 -12.23 23.14
N GLU A 536 0.80 -12.63 23.18
CA GLU A 536 1.17 -13.97 23.65
C GLU A 536 1.05 -14.17 25.17
N ALA A 537 1.39 -13.14 25.97
CA ALA A 537 1.44 -13.23 27.42
C ALA A 537 1.44 -11.84 28.07
N THR A 538 1.04 -11.81 29.35
CA THR A 538 1.05 -10.63 30.23
C THR A 538 2.37 -9.88 30.20
N GLY A 539 2.31 -8.55 30.12
CA GLY A 539 3.48 -7.67 30.10
C GLY A 539 4.24 -7.58 28.78
N ASN A 540 3.83 -8.29 27.72
CA ASN A 540 4.52 -8.24 26.43
C ASN A 540 4.24 -6.97 25.62
N ALA A 541 3.15 -6.26 25.92
CA ALA A 541 2.70 -5.06 25.23
C ALA A 541 2.58 -5.24 23.71
N PHE A 542 1.96 -6.35 23.27
CA PHE A 542 1.63 -6.53 21.85
C PHE A 542 0.78 -5.35 21.33
N SER A 543 0.94 -5.05 20.03
CA SER A 543 0.41 -3.86 19.37
C SER A 543 0.93 -2.54 19.96
N SER A 544 2.18 -2.50 20.42
CA SER A 544 2.84 -1.24 20.83
C SER A 544 3.12 -0.32 19.64
N TYR A 545 3.21 -0.92 18.46
CA TYR A 545 3.27 -0.28 17.16
C TYR A 545 2.49 -1.16 16.19
N LEU A 546 1.80 -0.56 15.23
CA LEU A 546 1.06 -1.24 14.16
C LEU A 546 1.38 -0.55 12.86
N ALA A 547 1.47 -1.32 11.79
CA ALA A 547 1.85 -0.80 10.50
C ALA A 547 1.33 -1.74 9.40
N PHE A 548 0.78 -1.21 8.31
CA PHE A 548 0.30 -1.97 7.16
C PHE A 548 1.27 -1.88 5.97
N SER A 549 1.47 -2.98 5.25
CA SER A 549 2.18 -3.00 3.96
C SER A 549 1.90 -4.31 3.23
N ASP A 550 1.91 -4.34 1.91
CA ASP A 550 1.79 -5.56 1.10
C ASP A 550 3.16 -6.26 0.96
N PHE A 551 3.65 -6.89 2.02
CA PHE A 551 5.02 -7.46 2.05
C PHE A 551 5.22 -8.58 1.03
N ASN A 552 4.15 -9.28 0.63
CA ASN A 552 4.21 -10.38 -0.33
C ASN A 552 3.76 -9.98 -1.76
N GLY A 553 3.36 -8.73 -1.98
CA GLY A 553 2.97 -8.20 -3.29
C GLY A 553 1.71 -8.84 -3.88
N ASP A 554 0.82 -9.39 -3.05
CA ASP A 554 -0.41 -10.05 -3.51
C ASP A 554 -1.60 -9.08 -3.71
N GLY A 555 -1.39 -7.81 -3.39
CA GLY A 555 -2.31 -6.69 -3.48
C GLY A 555 -3.32 -6.60 -2.34
N TYR A 556 -3.07 -7.30 -1.23
CA TYR A 556 -3.76 -7.12 0.05
C TYR A 556 -2.75 -6.61 1.07
N SER A 557 -3.06 -5.54 1.79
CA SER A 557 -2.14 -5.08 2.84
C SER A 557 -1.98 -6.17 3.91
N ASP A 558 -0.75 -6.42 4.35
CA ASP A 558 -0.41 -7.27 5.49
C ASP A 558 -0.21 -6.42 6.74
N LEU A 559 -0.34 -7.02 7.92
CA LEU A 559 -0.17 -6.32 9.18
C LEU A 559 1.20 -6.65 9.82
N ALA A 560 1.99 -5.63 10.12
CA ALA A 560 3.12 -5.71 11.03
C ALA A 560 2.76 -5.16 12.42
N ALA A 561 3.28 -5.79 13.48
CA ALA A 561 3.03 -5.38 14.85
C ALA A 561 4.28 -5.49 15.73
N GLY A 562 4.43 -4.56 16.67
CA GLY A 562 5.46 -4.56 17.70
C GLY A 562 4.97 -5.06 19.06
N ALA A 563 5.85 -5.71 19.82
CA ALA A 563 5.69 -6.02 21.24
C ALA A 563 7.00 -5.73 21.98
N ASN A 564 7.29 -4.44 22.17
CA ASN A 564 8.59 -3.98 22.65
C ASN A 564 8.94 -4.44 24.08
N SER A 565 7.94 -4.80 24.88
CA SER A 565 8.12 -5.28 26.26
C SER A 565 8.22 -6.81 26.36
N TYR A 566 8.13 -7.52 25.22
CA TYR A 566 8.14 -8.98 25.16
C TYR A 566 9.27 -9.58 26.00
N SER A 567 8.91 -10.55 26.87
CA SER A 567 9.84 -11.31 27.71
C SER A 567 10.87 -10.45 28.47
N GLY A 568 10.43 -9.34 29.06
CA GLY A 568 11.31 -8.45 29.82
C GLY A 568 12.20 -7.61 28.91
N ASN A 569 11.59 -6.91 27.95
CA ASN A 569 12.25 -6.00 27.00
C ASN A 569 13.22 -6.66 26.02
N VAL A 570 13.11 -7.99 25.81
CA VAL A 570 13.72 -8.61 24.61
C VAL A 570 13.12 -7.97 23.37
N GLY A 571 11.80 -7.75 23.39
CA GLY A 571 11.07 -7.16 22.28
C GLY A 571 10.84 -8.16 21.14
N ARG A 572 9.80 -7.91 20.34
CA ARG A 572 9.40 -8.78 19.24
C ARG A 572 8.67 -7.98 18.15
N ALA A 573 8.85 -8.39 16.90
CA ALA A 573 8.05 -7.95 15.77
C ALA A 573 7.34 -9.15 15.13
N TYR A 574 6.14 -8.91 14.61
CA TYR A 574 5.27 -9.90 13.98
C TYR A 574 4.86 -9.41 12.60
N VAL A 575 4.75 -10.31 11.63
CA VAL A 575 4.12 -10.04 10.33
C VAL A 575 3.00 -11.06 10.12
N PHE A 576 1.81 -10.56 9.85
CA PHE A 576 0.61 -11.33 9.57
C PHE A 576 0.22 -11.08 8.12
N LEU A 577 0.41 -12.11 7.29
CA LEU A 577 0.00 -12.02 5.89
C LEU A 577 -1.52 -12.09 5.78
N SER A 578 -2.06 -11.30 4.87
CA SER A 578 -3.47 -11.34 4.50
C SER A 578 -3.79 -12.59 3.69
N SER A 579 -5.04 -13.04 3.78
CA SER A 579 -5.54 -14.24 3.10
C SER A 579 -6.67 -13.88 2.15
N GLY A 580 -6.38 -12.91 1.28
CA GLY A 580 -7.35 -12.27 0.40
C GLY A 580 -8.36 -11.42 1.16
N LYS A 581 -9.60 -11.37 0.67
CA LYS A 581 -10.67 -10.48 1.18
C LYS A 581 -11.09 -10.67 2.64
N SER A 582 -10.61 -11.70 3.31
CA SER A 582 -10.87 -11.89 4.74
C SER A 582 -9.82 -11.21 5.62
N GLY A 583 -8.79 -10.60 5.03
CA GLY A 583 -7.61 -10.13 5.75
C GLY A 583 -6.82 -11.29 6.35
N THR A 584 -6.09 -11.02 7.44
CA THR A 584 -5.42 -12.09 8.19
C THR A 584 -6.40 -12.97 8.96
N THR A 585 -6.09 -14.27 9.07
CA THR A 585 -6.89 -15.25 9.83
C THR A 585 -6.36 -15.47 11.26
N ALA A 586 -5.27 -14.81 11.63
CA ALA A 586 -4.70 -14.94 12.95
C ALA A 586 -5.63 -14.32 14.01
N SER A 587 -5.80 -15.03 15.13
CA SER A 587 -6.47 -14.51 16.34
C SER A 587 -5.53 -14.38 17.53
N LEU A 588 -4.30 -14.90 17.40
CA LEU A 588 -3.24 -14.84 18.40
C LEU A 588 -1.95 -14.40 17.72
N ALA A 589 -1.13 -13.61 18.41
CA ALA A 589 0.15 -13.14 17.90
C ALA A 589 1.14 -14.29 17.62
N SER A 590 1.05 -15.39 18.39
CA SER A 590 1.83 -16.61 18.17
C SER A 590 1.49 -17.34 16.85
N ALA A 591 0.42 -16.95 16.17
CA ALA A 591 0.02 -17.47 14.86
C ALA A 591 0.45 -16.58 13.69
N ALA A 592 1.27 -15.54 13.93
CA ALA A 592 1.85 -14.74 12.87
C ALA A 592 2.65 -15.61 11.88
N ASN A 593 2.64 -15.23 10.60
CA ASN A 593 3.43 -15.90 9.57
C ASN A 593 4.92 -15.79 9.87
N THR A 594 5.34 -14.64 10.42
CA THR A 594 6.72 -14.36 10.78
C THR A 594 6.80 -13.71 12.15
N ILE A 595 7.75 -14.19 12.96
CA ILE A 595 8.01 -13.70 14.33
C ILE A 595 9.51 -13.50 14.48
N ILE A 596 9.91 -12.27 14.78
CA ILE A 596 11.32 -11.88 14.96
C ILE A 596 11.51 -11.42 16.39
N SER A 597 12.34 -12.14 17.16
CA SER A 597 12.68 -11.75 18.53
C SER A 597 13.93 -10.88 18.56
N GLY A 598 13.91 -9.85 19.40
CA GLY A 598 15.04 -8.96 19.64
C GLY A 598 16.13 -9.57 20.52
N ALA A 599 17.09 -8.73 20.91
CA ALA A 599 18.10 -9.07 21.90
C ALA A 599 17.62 -8.68 23.30
N ALA A 600 18.15 -9.32 24.35
CA ALA A 600 17.75 -9.01 25.72
C ALA A 600 17.93 -7.51 26.05
N GLY A 601 16.85 -6.89 26.54
CA GLY A 601 16.82 -5.47 26.91
C GLY A 601 16.86 -4.49 25.74
N SER A 602 16.71 -4.96 24.49
CA SER A 602 16.83 -4.10 23.30
C SER A 602 15.56 -3.33 22.96
N THR A 603 14.42 -3.69 23.56
CA THR A 603 13.08 -3.14 23.25
C THR A 603 12.77 -3.20 21.75
N PHE A 604 13.17 -4.29 21.08
CA PHE A 604 12.93 -4.49 19.64
C PHE A 604 11.43 -4.48 19.32
N GLY A 605 11.05 -3.84 18.20
CA GLY A 605 9.64 -3.62 17.86
C GLY A 605 9.03 -2.39 18.53
N SER A 606 9.85 -1.45 19.02
CA SER A 606 9.36 -0.14 19.51
C SER A 606 8.91 0.78 18.37
N SER A 607 9.40 0.53 17.16
CA SER A 607 8.99 1.18 15.92
C SER A 607 9.03 0.18 14.79
N VAL A 608 8.10 0.33 13.84
CA VAL A 608 8.01 -0.44 12.62
C VAL A 608 7.60 0.52 11.51
N ALA A 609 8.42 0.71 10.47
CA ALA A 609 8.03 1.57 9.35
C ALA A 609 7.05 0.82 8.47
N SER A 610 5.77 1.21 8.50
CA SER A 610 4.85 1.02 7.38
C SER A 610 3.51 1.76 7.58
N GLU A 611 3.51 3.09 7.73
CA GLU A 611 2.24 3.82 7.59
C GLU A 611 1.87 3.94 6.10
N ASP A 612 0.68 3.43 5.75
CA ASP A 612 0.10 3.49 4.41
C ASP A 612 -0.72 4.76 4.19
N SER A 613 -0.56 5.29 2.98
CA SER A 613 -1.10 6.56 2.54
C SER A 613 -1.96 6.35 1.28
N ILE A 614 -3.18 5.86 1.45
CA ILE A 614 -4.11 5.57 0.35
C ILE A 614 -5.12 6.73 0.24
N TRP A 615 -5.06 7.61 -0.78
CA TRP A 615 -5.85 8.87 -0.80
C TRP A 615 -6.51 9.32 -2.11
N ASP A 616 -6.67 8.54 -3.19
CA ASP A 616 -7.23 9.07 -4.46
C ASP A 616 -8.59 8.48 -4.90
N ASN A 617 -9.27 9.20 -5.79
CA ASN A 617 -10.59 8.96 -6.32
C ASN A 617 -10.61 7.70 -7.20
N TYR A 618 -11.13 6.60 -6.69
CA TYR A 618 -11.80 5.67 -7.59
C TYR A 618 -13.21 6.21 -7.76
N LEU A 619 -13.45 6.93 -8.86
CA LEU A 619 -14.78 6.92 -9.43
C LEU A 619 -15.06 5.43 -9.70
N LYS A 620 -15.75 4.75 -8.78
CA LYS A 620 -16.41 3.49 -9.10
C LYS A 620 -17.34 3.89 -10.24
N MET A 621 -16.88 3.67 -11.47
CA MET A 621 -17.73 3.08 -12.47
C MET A 621 -18.20 1.76 -11.85
N VAL A 622 -19.19 1.88 -10.96
CA VAL A 622 -20.23 0.90 -10.80
C VAL A 622 -20.69 0.72 -12.24
N THR A 623 -20.17 -0.31 -12.91
CA THR A 623 -20.66 -0.73 -14.22
C THR A 623 -22.04 -1.31 -14.00
N ARG A 624 -23.00 -0.46 -13.66
CA ARG A 624 -24.43 -0.72 -13.91
C ARG A 624 -24.84 -0.34 -15.33
N THR A 625 -23.89 0.13 -16.14
CA THR A 625 -24.05 0.39 -17.57
C THR A 625 -22.69 0.24 -18.25
N GLY A 626 -22.47 -0.89 -18.92
CA GLY A 626 -21.35 -1.04 -19.84
C GLY A 626 -21.65 -0.30 -21.14
N ILE A 627 -20.77 0.61 -21.55
CA ILE A 627 -20.77 1.20 -22.89
C ILE A 627 -19.79 0.37 -23.72
N PHE A 628 -20.30 -0.37 -24.71
CA PHE A 628 -19.46 -1.08 -25.67
C PHE A 628 -19.31 -0.22 -26.92
N LYS A 629 -18.06 -0.03 -27.36
CA LYS A 629 -17.74 0.57 -28.67
C LYS A 629 -17.35 -0.59 -29.59
N THR A 630 -18.17 -0.88 -30.59
CA THR A 630 -17.74 -1.71 -31.73
C THR A 630 -17.18 -0.81 -32.83
N GLU A 631 -16.35 -1.36 -33.72
CA GLU A 631 -15.61 -0.61 -34.75
C GLU A 631 -16.48 0.18 -35.75
N ASP A 632 -17.81 0.01 -35.71
CA ASP A 632 -18.78 0.87 -36.40
C ASP A 632 -19.57 1.72 -35.39
N THR A 633 -19.67 3.02 -35.70
CA THR A 633 -20.06 4.20 -34.89
C THR A 633 -21.45 4.23 -34.23
N SER A 634 -21.96 3.12 -33.70
CA SER A 634 -23.26 3.04 -33.02
C SER A 634 -23.09 3.01 -31.50
N ILE A 635 -23.74 3.91 -30.77
CA ILE A 635 -23.78 3.93 -29.29
C ILE A 635 -25.06 3.25 -28.82
N PHE A 636 -24.95 2.22 -27.97
CA PHE A 636 -26.09 1.57 -27.32
C PHE A 636 -26.05 1.79 -25.81
N GLN A 637 -27.20 2.09 -25.21
CA GLN A 637 -27.40 2.09 -23.76
C GLN A 637 -28.32 0.91 -23.39
N ILE A 638 -27.86 0.02 -22.52
CA ILE A 638 -28.69 -1.04 -21.91
C ILE A 638 -28.99 -0.62 -20.48
N SER A 639 -30.26 -0.51 -20.12
CA SER A 639 -30.67 -0.31 -18.72
C SER A 639 -31.49 -1.52 -18.25
N SER A 640 -31.14 -2.09 -17.09
CA SER A 640 -31.97 -3.09 -16.43
C SER A 640 -32.89 -2.41 -15.42
N ARG A 641 -34.20 -2.52 -15.60
CA ARG A 641 -35.15 -2.46 -14.49
C ARG A 641 -35.73 -3.85 -14.27
N THR A 642 -36.13 -4.11 -13.03
CA THR A 642 -36.42 -5.41 -12.43
C THR A 642 -37.53 -6.26 -13.06
N ASN A 643 -38.02 -5.99 -14.28
CA ASN A 643 -38.97 -6.87 -15.00
C ASN A 643 -39.00 -6.63 -16.54
N GLY A 644 -37.91 -6.91 -17.27
CA GLY A 644 -37.94 -7.10 -18.74
C GLY A 644 -36.85 -6.38 -19.54
N PHE A 645 -36.40 -7.01 -20.63
CA PHE A 645 -35.40 -6.50 -21.60
C PHE A 645 -36.08 -5.65 -22.69
N SER A 646 -35.53 -4.46 -22.98
CA SER A 646 -35.91 -3.66 -24.16
C SER A 646 -34.67 -2.99 -24.75
N ILE A 647 -34.43 -3.18 -26.05
CA ILE A 647 -33.39 -2.49 -26.84
C ILE A 647 -34.09 -1.36 -27.60
N ARG A 648 -33.60 -0.12 -27.50
CA ARG A 648 -34.02 1.00 -28.37
C ARG A 648 -32.81 1.58 -29.08
N ASP A 649 -32.95 1.74 -30.39
CA ASP A 649 -31.97 2.36 -31.29
C ASP A 649 -32.19 3.89 -31.28
N PHE A 650 -31.13 4.65 -31.01
CA PHE A 650 -31.13 6.11 -31.14
C PHE A 650 -30.21 6.50 -32.28
N SER A 651 -30.73 6.41 -33.50
CA SER A 651 -30.10 6.98 -34.69
C SER A 651 -30.79 8.32 -34.98
N TYR A 652 -30.35 9.41 -34.34
CA TYR A 652 -30.38 10.78 -34.88
C TYR A 652 -29.74 11.76 -33.89
N LEU A 653 -28.71 12.50 -34.32
CA LEU A 653 -28.47 13.92 -34.05
C LEU A 653 -27.11 14.34 -34.67
N ARG A 654 -27.13 14.59 -35.98
CA ARG A 654 -26.30 15.63 -36.61
C ARG A 654 -27.24 16.78 -36.93
N GLU A 655 -27.05 17.94 -36.29
CA GLU A 655 -26.85 19.23 -36.97
C GLU A 655 -26.79 20.43 -35.99
N LEU A 656 -25.72 21.20 -36.19
CA LEU A 656 -25.42 22.62 -36.00
C LEU A 656 -26.46 23.62 -35.44
N SER A 657 -25.90 24.56 -34.66
CA SER A 657 -26.11 26.04 -34.65
C SER A 657 -26.95 26.73 -33.54
N GLN A 658 -26.22 27.34 -32.57
CA GLN A 658 -26.41 28.67 -31.94
C GLN A 658 -27.67 28.92 -31.04
N PRO A 659 -27.80 30.01 -30.25
CA PRO A 659 -27.13 30.26 -28.94
C PRO A 659 -28.07 30.82 -27.82
N ASN A 660 -27.91 30.37 -26.55
CA ASN A 660 -28.37 30.99 -25.26
C ASN A 660 -29.87 31.42 -25.14
N PRO A 661 -30.43 31.88 -23.99
CA PRO A 661 -30.01 31.84 -22.58
C PRO A 661 -31.11 31.36 -21.61
N PHE A 662 -30.76 30.57 -20.60
CA PHE A 662 -31.37 30.55 -19.26
C PHE A 662 -30.41 29.92 -18.26
#